data_AF-A0A1Y2DGU3-F1
#
_entry.id   AF-A0A1Y2DGU3-F1
#
_cell.length_a   1.000
_cell.length_b   1.000
_cell.length_c   1.000
_cell.angle_alpha   90.00
_cell.angle_beta   90.00
_cell.angle_gamma   90.00
#
_symmetry.space_group_name_H-M   'P 1'
#
loop_
_entity.id
_entity.type
_entity.pdbx_description
1 polymer ?
#
loop_
_entity_poly.entity_id
_entity_poly.type
_entity_poly.pdbx_seq_one_letter_code
_entity_poly.pdbx_strand_id
1 'polypeptide(L)'
;MEHSGSIGTWKRYKLGQAQFTKWLKQTSDKLRGSTSGNSNSGSKTVPKANSGHSSASTVHWSQLENMARTIINNVLPEEIPESSISILRDVVNLRKKSARFFGRVAQSSDDNKLKEKNAAHEHIIKVLERILGQFEEAVSKRRNKNSGESRSAPSSTVQLDMSDINNMFAQLKLDESQDAEDAESEGSGPEKQPVMKTKKAGKLGKKGGNKGKMKKVQKKPKQDKTVAKVDASDSWVDEFQWLDEDDEDEFDYYMMIYCFFEDFNMIREYVADKWCDYFYYRSIPIDTLAVITNAACELFDEMEFELFRTGRRLKLSSVMLEYETMMDTLFFEYGLDHIDYESDKNLSEEELHNKIYREADWVGWPAHVHMEELLDFVPPGKVPTFRDADRKKPEYGTLDAYGMRDFVRAVIFEVFPEICTIKAMKTNHEAPDVIGAQDELTLNFEYMFRQRDYTSAFIFSLSLYVDIRYIMEAEVSSAFTELQKTARKTHETLTRHLAKIRGNAELKREIRARIAEIEAVILGDITLSDKERRYQLHGCTDPIEEHHLLKRDPIWAGLLDFRCRLVMNNFGYRLICSSPIVFAAAFAYKALQRLGGDVPSWHAMDRFLQFHGESKVLRGPLSSEATALDILERFVEHELATTPAGMVAGFNQTSKTFNAFNDRYGWDSSRLRRSMTYLREILKEKFNLKFQSLFPRQKALMAPGSNGVMSDAAVLGDLDLATILDDPLALDSSTIQRLQNDAF
;
A
#
# COMPACT_ATOMS: atom_id res chain seq x y z
N MET A 1 4.37 16.42 11.94
CA MET A 1 4.83 15.02 11.78
C MET A 1 3.63 14.11 11.48
N GLU A 2 2.79 14.42 10.47
CA GLU A 2 1.48 13.74 10.30
C GLU A 2 1.19 13.24 8.87
N HIS A 3 2.17 13.18 7.95
CA HIS A 3 1.84 13.00 6.52
C HIS A 3 2.65 11.91 5.77
N SER A 4 3.55 11.14 6.41
CA SER A 4 4.59 10.38 5.66
C SER A 4 4.20 9.04 5.03
N GLY A 5 3.03 8.46 5.32
CA GLY A 5 2.72 7.09 4.87
C GLY A 5 2.51 6.88 3.35
N SER A 6 2.39 7.95 2.55
CA SER A 6 2.13 7.91 1.10
C SER A 6 2.99 8.94 0.33
N ILE A 7 4.01 9.51 0.99
CA ILE A 7 4.82 10.57 0.41
C ILE A 7 5.95 9.93 -0.41
N GLY A 8 5.81 10.00 -1.74
CA GLY A 8 6.88 9.67 -2.68
C GLY A 8 8.17 10.45 -2.39
N THR A 9 9.30 9.91 -2.81
CA THR A 9 10.65 10.37 -2.46
C THR A 9 10.86 11.85 -2.75
N TRP A 10 10.32 12.37 -3.86
CA TRP A 10 10.38 13.81 -4.18
C TRP A 10 9.73 14.71 -3.13
N LYS A 11 8.52 14.36 -2.69
CA LYS A 11 7.82 15.15 -1.67
C LYS A 11 8.47 15.01 -0.32
N ARG A 12 9.04 13.83 -0.01
CA ARG A 12 9.80 13.61 1.24
C ARG A 12 11.03 14.49 1.25
N TYR A 13 11.73 14.56 0.13
CA TYR A 13 12.86 15.45 -0.11
C TYR A 13 12.48 16.93 0.11
N LYS A 14 11.45 17.44 -0.60
CA LYS A 14 11.00 18.84 -0.46
C LYS A 14 10.50 19.15 0.96
N LEU A 15 9.75 18.23 1.57
CA LEU A 15 9.28 18.36 2.94
C LEU A 15 10.45 18.36 3.93
N GLY A 16 11.43 17.48 3.76
CA GLY A 16 12.63 17.40 4.57
C GLY A 16 13.45 18.68 4.50
N GLN A 17 13.67 19.20 3.29
CA GLN A 17 14.35 20.48 3.07
C GLN A 17 13.63 21.64 3.78
N ALA A 18 12.30 21.70 3.65
CA ALA A 18 11.48 22.71 4.31
C ALA A 18 11.50 22.59 5.84
N GLN A 19 11.36 21.37 6.37
CA GLN A 19 11.39 21.10 7.80
C GLN A 19 12.74 21.47 8.41
N PHE A 20 13.84 21.08 7.76
CA PHE A 20 15.18 21.42 8.22
C PHE A 20 15.39 22.93 8.21
N THR A 21 15.02 23.61 7.12
CA THR A 21 15.16 25.08 6.99
C THR A 21 14.33 25.82 8.04
N LYS A 22 13.09 25.38 8.28
CA LYS A 22 12.19 25.96 9.29
C LYS A 22 12.73 25.73 10.70
N TRP A 23 13.18 24.52 11.02
CA TRP A 23 13.80 24.20 12.31
C TRP A 23 15.05 25.04 12.56
N LEU A 24 15.91 25.17 11.55
CA LEU A 24 17.14 25.96 11.62
C LEU A 24 16.84 27.43 11.91
N LYS A 25 15.88 28.02 11.18
CA LYS A 25 15.42 29.40 11.37
C LYS A 25 14.87 29.61 12.78
N GLN A 26 13.91 28.80 13.20
CA GLN A 26 13.24 28.96 14.48
C GLN A 26 14.18 28.75 15.68
N THR A 27 15.06 27.76 15.59
CA THR A 27 16.01 27.47 16.66
C THR A 27 17.06 28.57 16.75
N SER A 28 17.59 29.03 15.61
CA SER A 28 18.50 30.18 15.57
C SER A 28 17.84 31.46 16.10
N ASP A 29 16.60 31.76 15.69
CA ASP A 29 15.89 32.97 16.12
C ASP A 29 15.57 32.96 17.62
N LYS A 30 15.20 31.80 18.19
CA LYS A 30 15.03 31.64 19.64
C LYS A 30 16.32 31.92 20.41
N LEU A 31 17.47 31.46 19.89
CA LEU A 31 18.77 31.68 20.52
C LEU A 31 19.23 33.15 20.40
N ARG A 32 18.97 33.79 19.26
CA ARG A 32 19.26 35.22 19.06
C ARG A 32 18.35 36.12 19.90
N GLY A 33 17.07 35.75 20.05
CA GLY A 33 16.09 36.46 20.87
C GLY A 33 16.39 36.43 22.37
N SER A 34 16.98 35.34 22.88
CA SER A 34 17.40 35.23 24.28
C SER A 34 18.64 36.06 24.65
N THR A 35 19.34 36.66 23.67
CA THR A 35 20.59 37.41 23.94
C THR A 35 20.38 38.93 24.11
N SER A 36 19.15 39.45 24.00
CA SER A 36 18.86 40.87 24.23
C SER A 36 18.26 41.11 25.61
N GLY A 37 19.11 41.03 26.63
CA GLY A 37 18.73 41.17 28.03
C GLY A 37 19.86 41.71 28.90
N ASN A 38 20.50 42.82 28.49
CA ASN A 38 21.06 43.83 29.39
C ASN A 38 21.85 44.90 28.61
N SER A 39 21.23 46.05 28.37
CA SER A 39 21.95 47.32 28.42
C SER A 39 20.99 48.43 28.81
N ASN A 40 21.19 48.94 30.02
CA ASN A 40 20.46 50.05 30.60
C ASN A 40 21.40 51.26 30.57
N SER A 41 21.19 52.22 29.67
CA SER A 41 21.47 53.64 29.91
C SER A 41 20.82 54.48 28.80
N GLY A 42 20.06 55.50 29.21
CA GLY A 42 19.03 56.12 28.39
C GLY A 42 19.46 57.35 27.62
N SER A 43 18.60 57.75 26.68
CA SER A 43 18.07 59.12 26.58
C SER A 43 16.90 59.14 25.58
N LYS A 44 15.93 60.01 25.86
CA LYS A 44 14.61 60.14 25.22
C LYS A 44 14.71 60.54 23.75
N THR A 45 13.88 59.91 22.90
CA THR A 45 12.89 60.57 22.03
C THR A 45 11.97 59.53 21.38
N VAL A 46 10.66 59.67 21.59
CA VAL A 46 9.58 58.91 20.93
C VAL A 46 9.30 59.57 19.57
N PRO A 47 9.11 58.82 18.48
CA PRO A 47 7.74 58.74 17.94
C PRO A 47 7.30 57.31 17.52
N LYS A 48 6.11 56.98 18.01
CA LYS A 48 4.97 56.29 17.38
C LYS A 48 5.21 55.20 16.33
N ALA A 49 4.81 53.99 16.75
CA ALA A 49 4.27 52.84 16.04
C ALA A 49 3.87 53.02 14.56
N ASN A 50 4.28 52.02 13.75
CA ASN A 50 3.35 51.35 12.86
C ASN A 50 3.63 49.84 12.84
N SER A 51 2.64 49.09 13.31
CA SER A 51 2.54 47.64 13.23
C SER A 51 2.41 47.20 11.78
N GLY A 52 3.40 46.49 11.27
CA GLY A 52 3.33 45.73 10.02
C GLY A 52 3.59 44.26 10.32
N HIS A 53 2.68 43.39 9.87
CA HIS A 53 2.88 41.94 9.85
C HIS A 53 4.27 41.59 9.31
N SER A 54 5.01 40.76 10.06
CA SER A 54 6.29 40.22 9.59
C SER A 54 6.03 39.31 8.40
N SER A 55 6.28 39.83 7.21
CA SER A 55 6.41 39.06 5.98
C SER A 55 7.40 37.92 6.21
N ALA A 56 7.07 36.74 5.69
CA ALA A 56 7.94 35.57 5.69
C ALA A 56 9.24 35.91 4.97
N SER A 57 10.28 36.31 5.72
CA SER A 57 11.58 36.64 5.14
C SER A 57 12.22 35.37 4.57
N THR A 58 12.38 35.33 3.25
CA THR A 58 13.14 34.34 2.50
C THR A 58 14.55 34.20 3.09
N VAL A 59 14.97 32.97 3.42
CA VAL A 59 16.30 32.71 4.00
C VAL A 59 17.26 32.27 2.90
N HIS A 60 18.22 33.12 2.58
CA HIS A 60 19.25 32.83 1.59
C HIS A 60 20.26 31.79 2.13
N TRP A 61 20.82 30.91 1.27
CA TRP A 61 21.70 29.79 1.68
C TRP A 61 22.90 30.19 2.55
N SER A 62 23.49 31.35 2.30
CA SER A 62 24.58 31.90 3.15
C SER A 62 24.13 32.25 4.58
N GLN A 63 22.84 32.48 4.80
CA GLN A 63 22.25 32.69 6.12
C GLN A 63 22.05 31.37 6.87
N LEU A 64 21.82 30.26 6.17
CA LEU A 64 21.67 28.93 6.79
C LEU A 64 22.94 28.50 7.52
N GLU A 65 24.12 28.74 6.92
CA GLU A 65 25.38 28.39 7.58
C GLU A 65 25.60 29.20 8.87
N ASN A 66 25.22 30.48 8.87
CA ASN A 66 25.28 31.32 10.06
C ASN A 66 24.28 30.88 11.14
N MET A 67 23.09 30.44 10.75
CA MET A 67 22.08 29.88 11.66
C MET A 67 22.56 28.56 12.27
N ALA A 68 23.14 27.67 11.47
CA ALA A 68 23.73 26.42 11.94
C ALA A 68 24.86 26.65 12.96
N ARG A 69 25.79 27.56 12.66
CA ARG A 69 26.84 27.96 13.61
C ARG A 69 26.26 28.54 14.90
N THR A 70 25.20 29.35 14.81
CA THR A 70 24.52 29.91 15.97
C THR A 70 23.93 28.81 16.87
N ILE A 71 23.32 27.79 16.28
CA ILE A 71 22.77 26.66 17.04
C ILE A 71 23.90 25.87 17.71
N ILE A 72 24.92 25.48 16.95
CA ILE A 72 26.02 24.66 17.46
C ILE A 72 26.79 25.34 18.59
N ASN A 73 26.92 26.66 18.55
CA ASN A 73 27.61 27.42 19.59
C ASN A 73 26.78 27.65 20.86
N ASN A 74 25.44 27.54 20.78
CA ASN A 74 24.55 27.95 21.88
C ASN A 74 23.63 26.83 22.40
N VAL A 75 23.55 25.67 21.73
CA VAL A 75 22.70 24.54 22.10
C VAL A 75 23.56 23.35 22.49
N LEU A 76 23.18 22.64 23.56
CA LEU A 76 23.88 21.42 23.96
C LEU A 76 23.67 20.31 22.90
N PRO A 77 24.67 19.47 22.60
CA PRO A 77 24.53 18.41 21.60
C PRO A 77 23.40 17.40 21.88
N GLU A 78 22.94 17.28 23.13
CA GLU A 78 21.79 16.45 23.54
C GLU A 78 20.44 17.04 23.15
N GLU A 79 20.38 18.35 22.91
CA GLU A 79 19.17 19.08 22.55
C GLU A 79 18.99 19.20 21.03
N ILE A 80 19.99 18.77 20.24
CA ILE A 80 19.91 18.70 18.79
C ILE A 80 19.19 17.40 18.41
N PRO A 81 18.00 17.46 17.78
CA PRO A 81 17.27 16.25 17.41
C PRO A 81 18.02 15.46 16.33
N GLU A 82 18.27 14.17 16.59
CA GLU A 82 18.85 13.25 15.59
C GLU A 82 18.01 13.20 14.30
N SER A 83 16.69 13.35 14.44
CA SER A 83 15.76 13.44 13.31
C SER A 83 16.08 14.60 12.36
N SER A 84 16.54 15.76 12.87
CA SER A 84 16.94 16.90 12.04
C SER A 84 18.23 16.62 11.26
N ILE A 85 19.17 15.87 11.86
CA ILE A 85 20.42 15.46 11.20
C ILE A 85 20.14 14.41 10.13
N SER A 86 19.28 13.42 10.43
CA SER A 86 18.86 12.39 9.48
C SER A 86 18.14 13.01 8.27
N ILE A 87 17.21 13.93 8.49
CA ILE A 87 16.54 14.68 7.40
C ILE A 87 17.54 15.44 6.53
N LEU A 88 18.52 16.13 7.14
CA LEU A 88 19.54 16.84 6.38
C LEU A 88 20.41 15.88 5.57
N ARG A 89 20.76 14.72 6.12
CA ARG A 89 21.52 13.68 5.42
C ARG A 89 20.78 13.19 4.17
N ASP A 90 19.49 12.92 4.30
CA ASP A 90 18.66 12.50 3.16
C ASP A 90 18.58 13.58 2.08
N VAL A 91 18.33 14.84 2.47
CA VAL A 91 18.28 15.99 1.55
C VAL A 91 19.62 16.19 0.82
N VAL A 92 20.73 16.07 1.54
CA VAL A 92 22.07 16.18 0.96
C VAL A 92 22.35 15.03 0.00
N ASN A 93 22.02 13.79 0.39
CA ASN A 93 22.23 12.61 -0.46
C ASN A 93 21.46 12.71 -1.77
N LEU A 94 20.17 13.06 -1.71
CA LEU A 94 19.34 13.27 -2.89
C LEU A 94 19.90 14.38 -3.79
N ARG A 95 20.23 15.55 -3.23
CA ARG A 95 20.83 16.65 -4.02
C ARG A 95 22.18 16.26 -4.65
N LYS A 96 23.01 15.47 -3.96
CA LYS A 96 24.28 14.98 -4.50
C LYS A 96 24.08 14.06 -5.69
N LYS A 97 23.08 13.17 -5.66
CA LYS A 97 22.70 12.35 -6.82
C LYS A 97 22.37 13.26 -8.02
N SER A 98 21.45 14.22 -7.85
CA SER A 98 21.13 15.14 -8.96
C SER A 98 22.29 16.01 -9.46
N ALA A 99 23.18 16.51 -8.61
CA ALA A 99 24.24 17.40 -9.09
C ALA A 99 25.41 16.68 -9.75
N ARG A 100 25.71 15.43 -9.34
CA ARG A 100 26.65 14.57 -10.10
C ARG A 100 26.17 14.37 -11.52
N PHE A 101 24.86 14.22 -11.66
CA PHE A 101 24.20 14.06 -12.93
C PHE A 101 24.29 15.33 -13.82
N PHE A 102 23.80 16.49 -13.35
CA PHE A 102 23.89 17.75 -14.12
C PHE A 102 25.32 18.24 -14.34
N GLY A 103 26.26 17.89 -13.44
CA GLY A 103 27.70 18.11 -13.64
C GLY A 103 28.25 17.45 -14.91
N ARG A 104 27.74 16.27 -15.27
CA ARG A 104 28.13 15.55 -16.50
C ARG A 104 27.57 16.25 -17.75
N VAL A 105 26.29 16.58 -17.74
CA VAL A 105 25.59 17.23 -18.87
C VAL A 105 26.13 18.65 -19.12
N ALA A 106 26.40 19.41 -18.06
CA ALA A 106 26.96 20.75 -18.18
C ALA A 106 28.42 20.75 -18.71
N GLN A 107 29.17 19.65 -18.53
CA GLN A 107 30.53 19.53 -19.07
C GLN A 107 30.54 19.21 -20.57
N SER A 108 29.54 18.47 -21.06
CA SER A 108 29.41 18.11 -22.48
C SER A 108 28.63 19.14 -23.31
N SER A 109 27.83 20.00 -22.67
CA SER A 109 27.03 21.04 -23.33
C SER A 109 27.79 22.36 -23.52
N ASP A 110 27.54 23.07 -24.62
CA ASP A 110 28.00 24.45 -24.85
C ASP A 110 27.08 25.52 -24.23
N ASP A 111 26.00 25.12 -23.57
CA ASP A 111 25.07 26.05 -22.92
C ASP A 111 25.65 26.65 -21.62
N ASN A 112 26.01 27.93 -21.70
CA ASN A 112 26.53 28.69 -20.55
C ASN A 112 25.50 28.84 -19.42
N LYS A 113 24.19 28.84 -19.70
CA LYS A 113 23.16 28.95 -18.66
C LYS A 113 23.08 27.68 -17.82
N LEU A 114 23.17 26.51 -18.46
CA LEU A 114 23.18 25.22 -17.77
C LEU A 114 24.42 25.08 -16.87
N LYS A 115 25.59 25.54 -17.34
CA LYS A 115 26.84 25.59 -16.56
C LYS A 115 26.72 26.49 -15.33
N GLU A 116 26.13 27.67 -15.46
CA GLU A 116 25.90 28.60 -14.33
C GLU A 116 24.91 28.04 -13.29
N LYS A 117 23.79 27.45 -13.74
CA LYS A 117 22.81 26.80 -12.86
C LYS A 117 23.41 25.61 -12.12
N ASN A 118 24.20 24.77 -12.82
CA ASN A 118 24.89 23.66 -12.20
C ASN A 118 25.92 24.12 -11.16
N ALA A 119 26.67 25.19 -11.43
CA ALA A 119 27.59 25.79 -10.47
C ALA A 119 26.87 26.33 -9.22
N ALA A 120 25.68 26.93 -9.39
CA ALA A 120 24.84 27.38 -8.28
C ALA A 120 24.35 26.20 -7.43
N HIS A 121 23.93 25.10 -8.05
CA HIS A 121 23.52 23.88 -7.36
C HIS A 121 24.68 23.21 -6.60
N GLU A 122 25.86 23.11 -7.21
CA GLU A 122 27.05 22.57 -6.56
C GLU A 122 27.45 23.41 -5.35
N HIS A 123 27.32 24.73 -5.44
CA HIS A 123 27.51 25.63 -4.32
C HIS A 123 26.52 25.37 -3.17
N ILE A 124 25.23 25.17 -3.48
CA ILE A 124 24.20 24.84 -2.47
C ILE A 124 24.52 23.52 -1.77
N ILE A 125 24.96 22.51 -2.50
CA ILE A 125 25.33 21.20 -1.93
C ILE A 125 26.49 21.35 -0.97
N LYS A 126 27.56 22.04 -1.38
CA LYS A 126 28.73 22.29 -0.52
C LYS A 126 28.32 23.02 0.77
N VAL A 127 27.37 23.96 0.70
CA VAL A 127 26.84 24.64 1.90
C VAL A 127 26.12 23.65 2.82
N LEU A 128 25.21 22.82 2.30
CA LEU A 128 24.47 21.84 3.10
C LEU A 128 25.36 20.75 3.69
N GLU A 129 26.37 20.29 2.94
CA GLU A 129 27.38 19.33 3.43
C GLU A 129 28.21 19.92 4.57
N ARG A 130 28.65 21.18 4.46
CA ARG A 130 29.35 21.85 5.55
C ARG A 130 28.48 21.95 6.80
N ILE A 131 27.20 22.26 6.64
CA ILE A 131 26.24 22.30 7.76
C ILE A 131 26.08 20.91 8.38
N LEU A 132 25.91 19.86 7.57
CA LEU A 132 25.80 18.48 8.04
C LEU A 132 27.06 18.05 8.81
N GLY A 133 28.24 18.30 8.25
CA GLY A 133 29.52 18.00 8.90
C GLY A 133 29.69 18.74 10.23
N GLN A 134 29.27 20.00 10.32
CA GLN A 134 29.30 20.75 11.58
C GLN A 134 28.40 20.12 12.66
N PHE A 135 27.19 19.68 12.31
CA PHE A 135 26.29 18.99 13.23
C PHE A 135 26.82 17.60 13.63
N GLU A 136 27.28 16.80 12.66
CA GLU A 136 27.83 15.47 12.92
C GLU A 136 29.10 15.53 13.77
N GLU A 137 29.98 16.51 13.56
CA GLU A 137 31.15 16.74 14.41
C GLU A 137 30.77 17.18 15.82
N ALA A 138 29.77 18.06 15.96
CA ALA A 138 29.30 18.52 17.28
C ALA A 138 28.73 17.36 18.11
N VAL A 139 28.01 16.44 17.47
CA VAL A 139 27.47 15.23 18.09
C VAL A 139 28.58 14.16 18.34
N SER A 140 29.50 13.97 17.39
CA SER A 140 30.54 12.94 17.44
C SER A 140 31.71 13.25 18.38
N LYS A 141 32.11 14.53 18.54
CA LYS A 141 33.16 14.98 19.48
C LYS A 141 32.85 14.59 20.94
N ARG A 142 31.60 14.21 21.24
CA ARG A 142 31.18 13.74 22.55
C ARG A 142 31.02 12.23 22.67
N ARG A 143 30.69 11.51 21.59
CA ARG A 143 30.64 10.02 21.59
C ARG A 143 31.99 9.40 21.92
N ASN A 144 33.09 10.06 21.54
CA ASN A 144 34.47 9.70 21.92
C ASN A 144 34.94 10.25 23.28
N LYS A 145 34.19 11.17 23.91
CA LYS A 145 34.52 11.71 25.24
C LYS A 145 33.85 10.93 26.38
N ASN A 146 32.78 10.19 26.08
CA ASN A 146 32.04 9.34 27.02
C ASN A 146 32.33 7.83 26.87
N SER A 147 33.30 7.41 26.05
CA SER A 147 33.72 6.00 25.95
C SER A 147 34.55 5.51 27.16
N GLY A 148 34.63 6.31 28.22
CA GLY A 148 35.29 6.00 29.47
C GLY A 148 34.34 5.92 30.67
N GLU A 149 33.05 5.57 30.52
CA GLU A 149 32.23 5.13 31.68
C GLU A 149 30.91 4.45 31.26
N SER A 150 30.79 3.16 31.62
CA SER A 150 29.59 2.38 31.94
C SER A 150 28.34 2.45 31.03
N ARG A 151 28.11 1.38 30.25
CA ARG A 151 26.82 1.07 29.63
C ARG A 151 25.84 0.47 30.65
N SER A 152 24.82 1.23 31.02
CA SER A 152 23.52 0.72 31.49
C SER A 152 22.44 1.11 30.48
N ALA A 153 21.61 0.14 30.08
CA ALA A 153 20.55 0.28 29.08
C ALA A 153 19.41 1.23 29.51
N PRO A 154 18.74 1.92 28.56
CA PRO A 154 17.34 2.34 28.69
C PRO A 154 16.45 1.42 27.82
N SER A 155 15.47 0.72 28.40
CA SER A 155 14.10 1.18 28.68
C SER A 155 13.36 1.65 27.43
N SER A 156 12.49 0.76 26.95
CA SER A 156 11.64 0.85 25.77
C SER A 156 10.65 2.03 25.84
N THR A 157 10.89 3.01 24.97
CA THR A 157 9.82 3.82 24.37
C THR A 157 10.15 3.84 22.88
N VAL A 158 9.41 3.07 22.08
CA VAL A 158 9.67 2.94 20.64
C VAL A 158 9.29 4.27 19.98
N GLN A 159 10.27 5.15 19.77
CA GLN A 159 10.20 6.19 18.76
C GLN A 159 10.51 5.51 17.42
N LEU A 160 9.52 5.46 16.54
CA LEU A 160 9.66 4.94 15.18
C LEU A 160 10.72 5.76 14.42
N ASP A 161 11.68 5.07 13.81
CA ASP A 161 12.72 5.66 12.98
C ASP A 161 12.18 5.95 11.56
N MET A 162 12.68 6.98 10.88
CA MET A 162 12.25 7.32 9.51
C MET A 162 12.52 6.18 8.51
N SER A 163 13.50 5.33 8.79
CA SER A 163 13.76 4.10 8.04
C SER A 163 12.66 3.05 8.19
N ASP A 164 11.92 3.03 9.29
CA ASP A 164 10.81 2.10 9.49
C ASP A 164 9.62 2.48 8.58
N ILE A 165 9.46 3.78 8.27
CA ILE A 165 8.40 4.29 7.38
C ILE A 165 8.79 4.16 5.89
N ASN A 166 10.10 4.05 5.59
CA ASN A 166 10.60 3.88 4.23
C ASN A 166 10.14 2.58 3.56
N ASN A 167 9.59 1.64 4.33
CA ASN A 167 9.06 0.41 3.81
C ASN A 167 7.73 0.09 4.51
N MET A 168 6.65 0.75 4.06
CA MET A 168 5.28 0.52 4.55
C MET A 168 4.89 -0.97 4.51
N PHE A 169 5.53 -1.75 3.63
CA PHE A 169 5.34 -3.17 3.53
C PHE A 169 6.20 -4.00 4.52
N ALA A 170 7.39 -3.55 4.94
CA ALA A 170 8.15 -4.20 6.01
C ALA A 170 7.40 -4.21 7.36
N GLN A 171 6.39 -3.35 7.50
CA GLN A 171 5.49 -3.29 8.66
C GLN A 171 4.22 -4.14 8.51
N LEU A 172 3.97 -4.69 7.32
CA LEU A 172 2.98 -5.74 7.05
C LEU A 172 3.56 -7.14 7.38
N LYS A 173 4.33 -7.25 8.48
CA LYS A 173 4.65 -8.58 9.03
C LYS A 173 3.36 -9.20 9.55
N LEU A 174 2.94 -10.27 8.89
CA LEU A 174 1.81 -11.08 9.28
C LEU A 174 2.27 -12.05 10.37
N ASP A 175 1.40 -12.25 11.35
CA ASP A 175 1.56 -13.34 12.32
C ASP A 175 1.64 -14.65 11.53
N GLU A 176 2.75 -15.37 11.69
CA GLU A 176 2.89 -16.73 11.18
C GLU A 176 1.73 -17.57 11.71
N SER A 177 0.82 -17.96 10.82
CA SER A 177 -0.19 -18.96 11.17
C SER A 177 0.53 -20.28 11.41
N GLN A 178 0.68 -20.65 12.69
CA GLN A 178 0.95 -22.03 13.11
C GLN A 178 -0.29 -22.89 12.78
N ASP A 179 -0.51 -23.18 11.50
CA ASP A 179 -1.52 -24.13 11.04
C ASP A 179 -0.89 -24.96 9.91
N ALA A 180 0.14 -25.72 10.24
CA ALA A 180 0.74 -26.71 9.34
C ALA A 180 1.25 -27.95 10.10
N GLU A 181 0.60 -28.36 11.19
CA GLU A 181 0.77 -29.71 11.74
C GLU A 181 -0.59 -30.16 12.27
N ASP A 182 -1.34 -30.89 11.43
CA ASP A 182 -2.33 -31.89 11.84
C ASP A 182 -2.89 -32.56 10.57
N ALA A 183 -2.03 -33.35 9.93
CA ALA A 183 -2.45 -34.40 9.01
C ALA A 183 -1.84 -35.71 9.54
N GLU A 184 -2.65 -36.48 10.25
CA GLU A 184 -2.29 -37.80 10.76
C GLU A 184 -1.85 -38.73 9.60
N SER A 185 -0.66 -39.31 9.76
CA SER A 185 -0.16 -40.42 8.95
C SER A 185 -0.05 -41.65 9.84
N GLU A 186 -0.81 -42.69 9.51
CA GLU A 186 -0.51 -44.06 9.94
C GLU A 186 0.45 -44.72 8.93
N GLY A 187 1.46 -45.45 9.40
CA GLY A 187 2.07 -46.54 8.62
C GLY A 187 3.60 -46.69 8.56
N SER A 188 4.25 -46.99 9.70
CA SER A 188 5.40 -47.91 9.93
C SER A 188 6.72 -47.87 9.09
N GLY A 189 7.85 -47.72 9.81
CA GLY A 189 9.07 -48.55 9.62
C GLY A 189 10.41 -47.79 9.43
N PRO A 190 11.54 -48.19 10.06
CA PRO A 190 12.51 -47.24 10.62
C PRO A 190 13.94 -47.29 10.05
N GLU A 191 14.67 -46.17 10.10
CA GLU A 191 16.14 -46.21 10.26
C GLU A 191 16.71 -44.94 10.94
N LYS A 192 17.93 -45.07 11.49
CA LYS A 192 18.42 -44.52 12.76
C LYS A 192 19.29 -43.24 12.66
N GLN A 193 19.02 -42.29 13.58
CA GLN A 193 19.94 -41.48 14.44
C GLN A 193 21.06 -40.58 13.81
N PRO A 194 21.66 -39.60 14.54
CA PRO A 194 21.43 -39.16 15.94
C PRO A 194 21.24 -37.64 16.18
N VAL A 195 20.79 -37.41 17.41
CA VAL A 195 20.50 -36.20 18.17
C VAL A 195 21.77 -35.49 18.69
N MET A 196 21.74 -34.15 18.82
CA MET A 196 22.53 -33.42 19.82
C MET A 196 21.64 -32.56 20.72
N LYS A 197 21.73 -32.82 22.04
CA LYS A 197 21.06 -32.13 23.15
C LYS A 197 22.04 -31.12 23.78
N THR A 198 21.53 -29.98 24.26
CA THR A 198 22.12 -29.32 25.45
C THR A 198 21.04 -28.78 26.39
N LYS A 199 21.33 -28.90 27.69
CA LYS A 199 20.43 -28.83 28.85
C LYS A 199 20.55 -27.49 29.61
N LYS A 200 19.42 -27.09 30.21
CA LYS A 200 19.14 -26.56 31.58
C LYS A 200 20.18 -25.71 32.36
N ALA A 201 19.67 -24.62 32.95
CA ALA A 201 19.62 -24.31 34.40
C ALA A 201 18.83 -22.99 34.60
N GLY A 202 17.96 -22.69 35.58
CA GLY A 202 17.62 -23.32 36.86
C GLY A 202 18.23 -22.57 38.05
N LYS A 203 17.54 -21.56 38.64
CA LYS A 203 17.73 -21.20 40.06
C LYS A 203 16.56 -20.39 40.68
N LEU A 204 16.16 -20.85 41.86
CA LEU A 204 15.13 -20.36 42.77
C LEU A 204 15.67 -19.31 43.78
N GLY A 205 14.87 -18.29 44.06
CA GLY A 205 14.34 -17.91 45.38
C GLY A 205 15.21 -17.20 46.43
N LYS A 206 14.73 -16.04 46.95
CA LYS A 206 14.51 -15.82 48.40
C LYS A 206 13.71 -14.56 48.76
N LYS A 207 12.88 -14.73 49.79
CA LYS A 207 12.01 -13.81 50.54
C LYS A 207 12.75 -12.69 51.28
N GLY A 208 12.02 -11.60 51.56
CA GLY A 208 12.23 -10.73 52.73
C GLY A 208 11.26 -9.54 52.75
N GLY A 209 10.32 -9.52 53.69
CA GLY A 209 9.35 -8.43 53.88
C GLY A 209 9.62 -7.60 55.15
N ASN A 210 9.05 -6.39 55.19
CA ASN A 210 8.64 -5.64 56.38
C ASN A 210 7.84 -4.40 55.93
N LYS A 211 6.52 -4.33 56.10
CA LYS A 211 5.77 -3.83 57.27
C LYS A 211 6.17 -2.43 57.78
N GLY A 212 5.39 -1.42 57.38
CA GLY A 212 4.53 -0.66 58.30
C GLY A 212 4.93 0.79 58.63
N LYS A 213 4.05 1.75 58.31
CA LYS A 213 3.24 2.50 59.30
C LYS A 213 2.31 3.55 58.66
N MET A 214 1.06 3.54 59.12
CA MET A 214 -0.02 4.51 58.90
C MET A 214 0.12 5.77 59.77
N LYS A 215 -0.43 6.91 59.32
CA LYS A 215 -1.33 7.84 60.07
C LYS A 215 -1.87 8.93 59.11
N LYS A 216 -3.17 8.91 58.73
CA LYS A 216 -4.35 9.61 59.29
C LYS A 216 -4.27 11.16 59.23
N VAL A 217 -4.93 11.82 58.26
CA VAL A 217 -6.35 12.32 58.21
C VAL A 217 -6.54 13.71 58.83
N GLN A 218 -7.02 14.67 58.00
CA GLN A 218 -8.02 15.76 58.25
C GLN A 218 -7.89 16.81 57.13
N LYS A 219 -8.87 17.58 56.65
CA LYS A 219 -10.34 17.60 56.61
C LYS A 219 -10.68 18.68 55.52
N LYS A 220 -11.72 18.49 54.67
CA LYS A 220 -12.19 19.52 53.70
C LYS A 220 -12.82 20.73 54.42
N PRO A 221 -12.90 21.91 53.78
CA PRO A 221 -14.18 22.35 53.22
C PRO A 221 -14.11 22.93 51.79
N LYS A 222 -15.31 23.22 51.24
CA LYS A 222 -15.73 23.37 49.83
C LYS A 222 -15.53 24.78 49.20
N GLN A 223 -15.70 24.78 47.87
CA GLN A 223 -16.13 25.88 46.95
C GLN A 223 -15.06 26.92 46.58
N ASP A 224 -14.89 27.42 45.35
CA ASP A 224 -15.65 27.32 44.09
C ASP A 224 -14.74 27.83 42.94
N LYS A 225 -15.05 27.41 41.70
CA LYS A 225 -14.85 28.13 40.42
C LYS A 225 -13.47 28.20 39.71
N THR A 226 -13.61 28.01 38.39
CA THR A 226 -12.76 28.38 37.24
C THR A 226 -11.45 27.63 37.03
N VAL A 227 -11.54 26.47 36.38
CA VAL A 227 -10.45 25.93 35.55
C VAL A 227 -10.52 26.65 34.19
N ALA A 228 -9.50 27.43 33.90
CA ALA A 228 -9.30 28.04 32.59
C ALA A 228 -9.22 26.97 31.50
N LYS A 229 -9.99 27.17 30.43
CA LYS A 229 -9.72 26.57 29.12
C LYS A 229 -8.27 26.88 28.76
N VAL A 230 -7.46 25.85 28.54
CA VAL A 230 -6.30 25.95 27.68
C VAL A 230 -6.84 25.66 26.28
N ASP A 231 -6.86 26.68 25.44
CA ASP A 231 -7.35 26.62 24.07
C ASP A 231 -6.58 25.57 23.28
N ALA A 232 -7.30 24.55 22.82
CA ALA A 232 -6.84 23.55 21.87
C ALA A 232 -7.02 24.06 20.42
N SER A 233 -6.50 25.24 20.11
CA SER A 233 -6.68 25.88 18.80
C SER A 233 -5.41 26.38 18.13
N ASP A 234 -4.22 25.97 18.57
CA ASP A 234 -2.98 26.24 17.82
C ASP A 234 -2.57 25.00 17.00
N SER A 235 -3.49 24.58 16.12
CA SER A 235 -3.26 23.55 15.10
C SER A 235 -2.32 24.14 14.06
N TRP A 236 -1.01 23.93 14.27
CA TRP A 236 0.10 24.54 13.51
C TRP A 236 0.32 23.96 12.10
N VAL A 237 -0.75 23.44 11.48
CA VAL A 237 -0.74 22.81 10.17
C VAL A 237 -2.08 23.06 9.46
N ASP A 238 -2.41 24.31 9.22
CA ASP A 238 -3.44 24.64 8.23
C ASP A 238 -2.93 25.82 7.38
N GLU A 239 -2.87 25.56 6.06
CA GLU A 239 -2.59 26.51 4.98
C GLU A 239 -1.10 26.91 4.77
N PHE A 240 -0.40 26.16 3.91
CA PHE A 240 0.90 26.56 3.36
C PHE A 240 0.75 26.95 1.89
N GLN A 241 1.18 28.16 1.56
CA GLN A 241 1.21 28.72 0.21
C GLN A 241 2.62 28.51 -0.37
N TRP A 242 2.70 27.87 -1.54
CA TRP A 242 3.96 27.60 -2.23
C TRP A 242 4.61 28.93 -2.63
N LEU A 243 5.91 29.06 -2.39
CA LEU A 243 6.67 30.23 -2.84
C LEU A 243 6.84 30.13 -4.35
N ASP A 244 6.18 31.02 -5.09
CA ASP A 244 6.56 31.37 -6.45
C ASP A 244 7.95 32.04 -6.39
N GLU A 245 9.02 31.28 -6.60
CA GLU A 245 10.28 31.84 -7.13
C GLU A 245 10.25 31.55 -8.65
N ASP A 246 10.14 32.62 -9.44
CA ASP A 246 9.79 32.68 -10.87
C ASP A 246 10.79 32.05 -11.85
N ASP A 247 11.58 31.03 -11.47
CA ASP A 247 12.36 30.20 -12.38
C ASP A 247 12.48 28.77 -11.79
N GLU A 248 11.37 28.03 -11.72
CA GLU A 248 11.39 26.59 -11.37
C GLU A 248 12.06 25.80 -12.51
N ASP A 249 13.34 25.51 -12.31
CA ASP A 249 14.28 24.96 -13.28
C ASP A 249 13.99 23.52 -13.74
N GLU A 250 14.48 23.20 -14.94
CA GLU A 250 14.70 21.85 -15.50
C GLU A 250 15.32 20.85 -14.49
N PHE A 251 16.08 21.35 -13.53
CA PHE A 251 16.66 20.60 -12.42
C PHE A 251 15.62 19.98 -11.46
N ASP A 252 14.59 20.72 -11.11
CA ASP A 252 13.53 20.25 -10.21
C ASP A 252 12.62 19.24 -10.92
N TYR A 253 12.43 19.39 -12.24
CA TYR A 253 11.74 18.40 -13.07
C TYR A 253 12.51 17.07 -13.13
N TYR A 254 13.80 17.09 -13.49
CA TYR A 254 14.63 15.87 -13.51
C TYR A 254 14.60 15.14 -12.17
N MET A 255 14.81 15.86 -11.06
CA MET A 255 14.80 15.25 -9.73
C MET A 255 13.43 14.64 -9.41
N MET A 256 12.34 15.31 -9.79
CA MET A 256 11.00 14.81 -9.56
C MET A 256 10.75 13.49 -10.29
N ILE A 257 11.08 13.40 -11.59
CA ILE A 257 10.89 12.18 -12.38
C ILE A 257 11.88 11.09 -11.97
N TYR A 258 13.14 11.43 -11.65
CA TYR A 258 14.12 10.48 -11.11
C TYR A 258 13.60 9.84 -9.81
N CYS A 259 13.09 10.66 -8.88
CA CYS A 259 12.52 10.15 -7.63
C CYS A 259 11.29 9.29 -7.85
N PHE A 260 10.48 9.60 -8.87
CA PHE A 260 9.32 8.78 -9.25
C PHE A 260 9.74 7.38 -9.71
N PHE A 261 10.79 7.27 -10.53
CA PHE A 261 11.33 5.98 -10.94
C PHE A 261 12.20 5.30 -9.86
N GLU A 262 12.81 6.04 -8.94
CA GLU A 262 13.42 5.43 -7.74
C GLU A 262 12.34 4.74 -6.89
N ASP A 263 11.21 5.40 -6.68
CA ASP A 263 10.07 4.80 -5.97
C ASP A 263 9.48 3.60 -6.74
N PHE A 264 9.41 3.67 -8.07
CA PHE A 264 9.03 2.56 -8.96
C PHE A 264 9.88 1.31 -8.66
N ASN A 265 11.21 1.45 -8.65
CA ASN A 265 12.10 0.31 -8.45
C ASN A 265 12.14 -0.15 -6.99
N MET A 266 12.08 0.77 -6.02
CA MET A 266 12.02 0.41 -4.59
C MET A 266 10.80 -0.49 -4.29
N ILE A 267 9.64 -0.21 -4.89
CA ILE A 267 8.45 -1.05 -4.70
C ILE A 267 8.60 -2.37 -5.47
N ARG A 268 9.13 -2.36 -6.70
CA ARG A 268 9.41 -3.59 -7.48
C ARG A 268 10.31 -4.55 -6.70
N GLU A 269 11.46 -4.06 -6.22
CA GLU A 269 12.43 -4.82 -5.43
C GLU A 269 11.78 -5.40 -4.17
N TYR A 270 11.02 -4.60 -3.44
CA TYR A 270 10.35 -5.09 -2.23
C TYR A 270 9.37 -6.24 -2.52
N VAL A 271 8.54 -6.10 -3.55
CA VAL A 271 7.57 -7.13 -3.91
C VAL A 271 8.29 -8.37 -4.44
N ALA A 272 9.29 -8.19 -5.30
CA ALA A 272 10.15 -9.27 -5.81
C ALA A 272 10.79 -10.07 -4.67
N ASP A 273 11.35 -9.41 -3.65
CA ASP A 273 11.90 -10.06 -2.47
C ASP A 273 10.88 -10.97 -1.76
N LYS A 274 9.61 -10.53 -1.65
CA LYS A 274 8.54 -11.33 -1.03
C LYS A 274 8.13 -12.53 -1.88
N TRP A 275 8.13 -12.38 -3.21
CA TRP A 275 7.90 -13.51 -4.11
C TRP A 275 9.07 -14.51 -4.10
N CYS A 276 10.31 -14.03 -3.99
CA CYS A 276 11.48 -14.87 -3.77
C CYS A 276 11.39 -15.63 -2.44
N ASP A 277 11.00 -14.96 -1.35
CA ASP A 277 10.78 -15.59 -0.03
C ASP A 277 9.78 -16.75 -0.14
N TYR A 278 8.71 -16.57 -0.91
CA TYR A 278 7.75 -17.65 -1.19
C TYR A 278 8.34 -18.75 -2.08
N PHE A 279 8.97 -18.39 -3.19
CA PHE A 279 9.51 -19.36 -4.14
C PHE A 279 10.53 -20.30 -3.48
N TYR A 280 11.44 -19.75 -2.67
CA TYR A 280 12.48 -20.54 -2.01
C TYR A 280 12.06 -21.19 -0.69
N TYR A 281 11.22 -20.53 0.12
CA TYR A 281 10.94 -20.96 1.49
C TYR A 281 9.47 -21.26 1.78
N ARG A 282 8.55 -20.90 0.87
CA ARG A 282 7.09 -20.96 1.10
C ARG A 282 6.66 -20.25 2.40
N SER A 283 7.41 -19.23 2.81
CA SER A 283 7.25 -18.54 4.11
C SER A 283 6.03 -17.62 4.15
N ILE A 284 5.54 -17.18 2.98
CA ILE A 284 4.39 -16.29 2.84
C ILE A 284 3.38 -16.96 1.88
N PRO A 285 2.11 -17.14 2.28
CA PRO A 285 1.08 -17.69 1.40
C PRO A 285 0.86 -16.87 0.11
N ILE A 286 0.51 -17.52 -1.01
CA ILE A 286 0.29 -16.85 -2.31
C ILE A 286 -0.84 -15.81 -2.23
N ASP A 287 -1.93 -16.11 -1.54
CA ASP A 287 -3.08 -15.21 -1.37
C ASP A 287 -2.66 -13.88 -0.73
N THR A 288 -1.73 -13.94 0.21
CA THR A 288 -1.12 -12.79 0.86
C THR A 288 -0.23 -12.00 -0.11
N LEU A 289 0.63 -12.68 -0.88
CA LEU A 289 1.50 -12.02 -1.87
C LEU A 289 0.68 -11.31 -2.94
N ALA A 290 -0.42 -11.92 -3.37
CA ALA A 290 -1.34 -11.33 -4.32
C ALA A 290 -1.98 -10.03 -3.78
N VAL A 291 -2.41 -10.02 -2.51
CA VAL A 291 -2.91 -8.80 -1.86
C VAL A 291 -1.83 -7.72 -1.76
N ILE A 292 -0.59 -8.09 -1.38
CA ILE A 292 0.54 -7.16 -1.30
C ILE A 292 0.86 -6.56 -2.68
N THR A 293 0.89 -7.40 -3.71
CA THR A 293 1.20 -7.01 -5.09
C THR A 293 0.12 -6.07 -5.62
N ASN A 294 -1.17 -6.40 -5.43
CA ASN A 294 -2.25 -5.55 -5.87
C ASN A 294 -2.26 -4.20 -5.14
N ALA A 295 -2.00 -4.19 -3.84
CA ALA A 295 -1.83 -2.96 -3.05
C ALA A 295 -0.65 -2.12 -3.53
N ALA A 296 0.44 -2.74 -4.00
CA ALA A 296 1.58 -2.04 -4.59
C ALA A 296 1.21 -1.34 -5.91
N CYS A 297 0.46 -2.00 -6.78
CA CYS A 297 -0.07 -1.38 -8.00
C CYS A 297 -0.95 -0.17 -7.69
N GLU A 298 -1.87 -0.30 -6.73
CA GLU A 298 -2.76 0.80 -6.32
C GLU A 298 -1.99 1.95 -5.65
N LEU A 299 -0.96 1.64 -4.86
CA LEU A 299 -0.08 2.64 -4.25
C LEU A 299 0.63 3.45 -5.33
N PHE A 300 1.13 2.80 -6.37
CA PHE A 300 1.85 3.47 -7.45
C PHE A 300 0.91 4.32 -8.33
N ASP A 301 -0.34 3.89 -8.58
CA ASP A 301 -1.37 4.73 -9.22
C ASP A 301 -1.62 6.03 -8.41
N GLU A 302 -1.65 5.96 -7.08
CA GLU A 302 -1.76 7.18 -6.26
C GLU A 302 -0.50 8.07 -6.37
N MET A 303 0.68 7.46 -6.46
CA MET A 303 1.93 8.21 -6.64
C MET A 303 1.97 8.94 -7.98
N GLU A 304 1.53 8.28 -9.06
CA GLU A 304 1.35 8.89 -10.37
C GLU A 304 0.33 10.04 -10.31
N PHE A 305 -0.83 9.84 -9.68
CA PHE A 305 -1.81 10.90 -9.50
C PHE A 305 -1.21 12.12 -8.79
N GLU A 306 -0.41 11.88 -7.75
CA GLU A 306 0.25 12.95 -7.01
C GLU A 306 1.42 13.59 -7.77
N LEU A 307 2.09 12.88 -8.68
CA LEU A 307 3.02 13.44 -9.65
C LEU A 307 2.28 14.43 -10.57
N PHE A 308 1.18 14.00 -11.20
CA PHE A 308 0.36 14.87 -12.05
C PHE A 308 -0.19 16.10 -11.32
N ARG A 309 -0.62 15.92 -10.06
CA ARG A 309 -1.07 17.03 -9.22
C ARG A 309 0.06 18.00 -8.90
N THR A 310 1.26 17.50 -8.66
CA THR A 310 2.44 18.31 -8.36
C THR A 310 2.89 19.06 -9.62
N GLY A 311 3.03 18.38 -10.76
CA GLY A 311 3.41 19.01 -12.02
C GLY A 311 2.45 20.11 -12.46
N ARG A 312 1.13 19.93 -12.27
CA ARG A 312 0.15 21.00 -12.51
C ARG A 312 0.34 22.23 -11.61
N ARG A 313 0.77 22.05 -10.36
CA ARG A 313 1.07 23.18 -9.46
C ARG A 313 2.32 23.93 -9.89
N LEU A 314 3.33 23.19 -10.36
CA LEU A 314 4.58 23.71 -10.91
C LEU A 314 4.43 24.20 -12.37
N LYS A 315 3.19 24.27 -12.89
CA LYS A 315 2.87 24.70 -14.27
C LYS A 315 3.65 23.95 -15.35
N LEU A 316 4.04 22.70 -15.10
CA LEU A 316 4.65 21.85 -16.11
C LEU A 316 3.64 21.54 -17.23
N SER A 317 4.12 21.45 -18.46
CA SER A 317 3.32 20.96 -19.60
C SER A 317 2.82 19.55 -19.31
N SER A 318 1.62 19.20 -19.76
CA SER A 318 1.09 17.84 -19.65
C SER A 318 2.00 16.81 -20.33
N VAL A 319 2.63 17.20 -21.44
CA VAL A 319 3.58 16.37 -22.20
C VAL A 319 4.78 15.97 -21.34
N MET A 320 5.28 16.87 -20.49
CA MET A 320 6.38 16.56 -19.56
C MET A 320 6.01 15.53 -18.49
N LEU A 321 4.73 15.18 -18.34
CA LEU A 321 4.27 14.19 -17.38
C LEU A 321 3.79 12.91 -18.08
N GLU A 322 3.88 12.85 -19.41
CA GLU A 322 3.66 11.63 -20.17
C GLU A 322 4.82 10.68 -19.93
N TYR A 323 4.50 9.38 -19.85
CA TYR A 323 5.48 8.36 -19.51
C TYR A 323 6.65 8.33 -20.49
N GLU A 324 6.37 8.39 -21.80
CA GLU A 324 7.38 8.41 -22.86
C GLU A 324 8.35 9.58 -22.68
N THR A 325 7.81 10.79 -22.46
CA THR A 325 8.65 11.98 -22.25
C THR A 325 9.50 11.85 -20.98
N MET A 326 8.95 11.39 -19.86
CA MET A 326 9.73 11.22 -18.62
C MET A 326 10.84 10.18 -18.78
N MET A 327 10.52 9.07 -19.46
CA MET A 327 11.45 7.99 -19.76
C MET A 327 12.56 8.45 -20.70
N ASP A 328 12.22 9.09 -21.82
CA ASP A 328 13.18 9.62 -22.80
C ASP A 328 14.08 10.67 -22.18
N THR A 329 13.50 11.55 -21.38
CA THR A 329 14.24 12.54 -20.61
C THR A 329 15.28 11.85 -19.72
N LEU A 330 14.91 10.83 -18.94
CA LEU A 330 15.85 10.14 -18.06
C LEU A 330 16.87 9.26 -18.80
N PHE A 331 16.47 8.60 -19.88
CA PHE A 331 17.28 7.58 -20.54
C PHE A 331 18.15 8.15 -21.66
N PHE A 332 17.59 8.99 -22.54
CA PHE A 332 18.31 9.53 -23.71
C PHE A 332 18.86 10.93 -23.51
N GLU A 333 18.07 11.85 -22.95
CA GLU A 333 18.50 13.25 -22.84
C GLU A 333 19.54 13.41 -21.75
N TYR A 334 19.28 12.74 -20.63
CA TYR A 334 20.08 12.87 -19.43
C TYR A 334 21.00 11.67 -19.19
N GLY A 335 20.47 10.45 -19.25
CA GLY A 335 21.15 9.27 -18.73
C GLY A 335 20.96 9.13 -17.22
N LEU A 336 21.15 7.92 -16.71
CA LEU A 336 20.77 7.58 -15.34
C LEU A 336 21.94 7.75 -14.36
N ASP A 337 21.71 8.48 -13.25
CA ASP A 337 22.80 8.85 -12.32
C ASP A 337 23.50 7.66 -11.67
N HIS A 338 22.75 6.56 -11.44
CA HIS A 338 23.26 5.35 -10.82
C HIS A 338 24.20 4.55 -11.72
N ILE A 339 24.38 4.96 -12.98
CA ILE A 339 25.35 4.38 -13.90
C ILE A 339 26.61 5.26 -14.02
N ASP A 340 27.76 4.60 -13.87
CA ASP A 340 29.07 5.13 -14.26
C ASP A 340 29.31 4.86 -15.75
N TYR A 341 29.12 5.86 -16.60
CA TYR A 341 29.37 5.76 -18.05
C TYR A 341 30.87 5.88 -18.40
N GLU A 342 31.74 6.30 -17.46
CA GLU A 342 33.17 6.47 -17.73
C GLU A 342 33.96 5.18 -17.56
N SER A 343 33.44 4.23 -16.77
CA SER A 343 34.00 2.89 -16.60
C SER A 343 33.96 2.03 -17.87
N ASP A 344 33.25 2.49 -18.91
CA ASP A 344 32.75 1.62 -19.99
C ASP A 344 33.69 1.48 -21.17
N LYS A 345 34.86 2.13 -21.13
CA LYS A 345 35.82 2.15 -22.24
C LYS A 345 36.40 0.77 -22.60
N ASN A 346 36.20 -0.24 -21.75
CA ASN A 346 36.73 -1.60 -21.90
C ASN A 346 35.67 -2.71 -21.82
N LEU A 347 34.37 -2.38 -21.87
CA LEU A 347 33.33 -3.41 -21.86
C LEU A 347 33.27 -4.15 -23.21
N SER A 348 33.01 -5.45 -23.16
CA SER A 348 32.59 -6.20 -24.35
C SER A 348 31.22 -5.72 -24.83
N GLU A 349 30.88 -6.01 -26.09
CA GLU A 349 29.57 -5.66 -26.67
C GLU A 349 28.40 -6.26 -25.88
N GLU A 350 28.57 -7.49 -25.39
CA GLU A 350 27.57 -8.18 -24.56
C GLU A 350 27.41 -7.51 -23.19
N GLU A 351 28.50 -7.17 -22.51
CA GLU A 351 28.46 -6.46 -21.22
C GLU A 351 27.82 -5.08 -21.37
N LEU A 352 28.12 -4.37 -22.47
CA LEU A 352 27.51 -3.09 -22.80
C LEU A 352 26.00 -3.25 -23.05
N HIS A 353 25.58 -4.24 -23.83
CA HIS A 353 24.16 -4.49 -24.10
C HIS A 353 23.38 -4.84 -22.83
N ASN A 354 23.94 -5.71 -21.98
CA ASN A 354 23.38 -6.07 -20.68
C ASN A 354 23.26 -4.86 -19.74
N LYS A 355 24.26 -3.97 -19.76
CA LYS A 355 24.23 -2.74 -18.97
C LYS A 355 23.11 -1.82 -19.45
N ILE A 356 23.06 -1.52 -20.75
CA ILE A 356 22.01 -0.69 -21.38
C ILE A 356 20.63 -1.24 -21.06
N TYR A 357 20.45 -2.56 -21.16
CA TYR A 357 19.17 -3.20 -20.85
C TYR A 357 18.75 -3.01 -19.38
N ARG A 358 19.69 -3.09 -18.42
CA ARG A 358 19.37 -2.83 -17.02
C ARG A 358 18.91 -1.39 -16.78
N GLU A 359 19.52 -0.42 -17.45
CA GLU A 359 19.08 0.97 -17.34
C GLU A 359 17.70 1.17 -17.99
N ALA A 360 17.45 0.48 -19.10
CA ALA A 360 16.15 0.50 -19.77
C ALA A 360 15.07 -0.16 -18.90
N ASP A 361 15.37 -1.29 -18.25
CA ASP A 361 14.45 -1.95 -17.32
C ASP A 361 14.18 -1.12 -16.06
N TRP A 362 15.16 -0.34 -15.59
CA TRP A 362 14.97 0.55 -14.44
C TRP A 362 13.88 1.59 -14.70
N VAL A 363 13.76 2.11 -15.92
CA VAL A 363 12.63 2.98 -16.29
C VAL A 363 11.40 2.21 -16.74
N GLY A 364 11.41 0.87 -16.85
CA GLY A 364 10.28 0.05 -17.33
C GLY A 364 10.15 0.01 -18.87
N TRP A 365 11.19 0.41 -19.60
CA TRP A 365 11.20 0.50 -21.06
C TRP A 365 10.78 -0.81 -21.76
N PRO A 366 11.25 -2.02 -21.37
CA PRO A 366 10.87 -3.25 -22.06
C PRO A 366 9.36 -3.50 -22.06
N ALA A 367 8.68 -3.20 -20.94
CA ALA A 367 7.23 -3.33 -20.84
C ALA A 367 6.52 -2.29 -21.74
N HIS A 368 6.99 -1.05 -21.73
CA HIS A 368 6.43 0.05 -22.54
C HIS A 368 6.48 -0.23 -24.05
N VAL A 369 7.63 -0.62 -24.60
CA VAL A 369 7.76 -0.92 -26.04
C VAL A 369 6.77 -1.98 -26.50
N HIS A 370 6.57 -3.03 -25.69
CA HIS A 370 5.62 -4.07 -26.04
C HIS A 370 4.16 -3.63 -25.90
N MET A 371 3.85 -2.62 -25.07
CA MET A 371 2.51 -2.04 -25.03
C MET A 371 2.19 -1.23 -26.28
N GLU A 372 3.14 -0.44 -26.77
CA GLU A 372 2.99 0.27 -28.04
C GLU A 372 2.81 -0.72 -29.20
N GLU A 373 3.66 -1.75 -29.23
CA GLU A 373 3.55 -2.84 -30.20
C GLU A 373 2.16 -3.50 -30.17
N LEU A 374 1.63 -3.80 -28.98
CA LEU A 374 0.29 -4.37 -28.85
C LEU A 374 -0.81 -3.42 -29.31
N LEU A 375 -0.70 -2.13 -29.01
CA LEU A 375 -1.68 -1.16 -29.47
C LEU A 375 -1.69 -1.13 -31.00
N ASP A 376 -0.55 -1.11 -31.66
CA ASP A 376 -0.49 -1.11 -33.13
C ASP A 376 -1.06 -2.40 -33.74
N PHE A 377 -0.81 -3.56 -33.12
CA PHE A 377 -1.26 -4.85 -33.65
C PHE A 377 -2.70 -5.23 -33.34
N VAL A 378 -3.33 -4.65 -32.32
CA VAL A 378 -4.69 -5.01 -31.89
C VAL A 378 -5.67 -3.90 -32.24
N PRO A 379 -6.45 -4.01 -33.35
CA PRO A 379 -7.40 -2.99 -33.72
C PRO A 379 -8.53 -2.82 -32.68
N PRO A 380 -9.11 -1.62 -32.55
CA PRO A 380 -10.27 -1.38 -31.70
C PRO A 380 -11.41 -2.35 -31.99
N GLY A 381 -12.01 -2.91 -30.93
CA GLY A 381 -13.14 -3.83 -31.03
C GLY A 381 -12.81 -5.24 -31.52
N LYS A 382 -11.54 -5.56 -31.78
CA LYS A 382 -11.11 -6.91 -32.16
C LYS A 382 -10.55 -7.69 -30.96
N VAL A 383 -10.71 -9.01 -31.00
CA VAL A 383 -10.10 -9.94 -30.03
C VAL A 383 -9.15 -10.84 -30.79
N PRO A 384 -7.84 -10.72 -30.54
CA PRO A 384 -6.84 -11.60 -31.12
C PRO A 384 -7.10 -13.06 -30.74
N THR A 385 -7.01 -13.95 -31.71
CA THR A 385 -7.18 -15.41 -31.52
C THR A 385 -5.94 -16.10 -32.06
N PHE A 386 -5.21 -16.81 -31.20
CA PHE A 386 -3.95 -17.47 -31.54
C PHE A 386 -4.04 -18.96 -31.27
N ARG A 387 -3.56 -19.79 -32.19
CA ARG A 387 -3.37 -21.22 -31.94
C ARG A 387 -2.31 -21.41 -30.85
N ASP A 388 -2.48 -22.39 -29.98
CA ASP A 388 -1.51 -22.64 -28.89
C ASP A 388 -0.10 -22.92 -29.45
N ALA A 389 -0.02 -23.64 -30.58
CA ALA A 389 1.23 -23.91 -31.27
C ALA A 389 1.94 -22.66 -31.82
N ASP A 390 1.20 -21.57 -32.06
CA ASP A 390 1.76 -20.31 -32.57
C ASP A 390 2.23 -19.38 -31.42
N ARG A 391 1.88 -19.69 -30.17
CA ARG A 391 2.26 -18.88 -29.00
C ARG A 391 3.72 -19.16 -28.63
N LYS A 392 4.54 -18.10 -28.62
CA LYS A 392 5.89 -18.17 -28.07
C LYS A 392 5.80 -18.33 -26.54
N LYS A 393 6.40 -19.40 -26.02
CA LYS A 393 6.44 -19.66 -24.58
C LYS A 393 7.58 -18.87 -23.93
N PRO A 394 7.41 -18.35 -22.70
CA PRO A 394 8.50 -17.72 -21.98
C PRO A 394 9.65 -18.70 -21.73
N GLU A 395 10.87 -18.26 -22.01
CA GLU A 395 12.10 -19.00 -21.71
C GLU A 395 12.70 -18.46 -20.42
N TYR A 396 12.73 -19.30 -19.37
CA TYR A 396 13.19 -18.91 -18.03
C TYR A 396 14.71 -19.10 -17.89
N GLY A 397 15.33 -18.34 -16.98
CA GLY A 397 16.76 -18.46 -16.65
C GLY A 397 17.72 -17.74 -17.60
N THR A 398 17.20 -16.98 -18.57
CA THR A 398 18.02 -16.06 -19.38
C THR A 398 18.54 -14.91 -18.51
N LEU A 399 19.82 -14.58 -18.66
CA LEU A 399 20.48 -13.50 -17.93
C LEU A 399 21.00 -12.39 -18.86
N ASP A 400 20.92 -12.62 -20.16
CA ASP A 400 21.33 -11.69 -21.19
C ASP A 400 20.16 -10.81 -21.65
N ALA A 401 20.47 -9.63 -22.15
CA ALA A 401 19.49 -8.64 -22.54
C ALA A 401 18.58 -9.09 -23.70
N TYR A 402 19.07 -9.90 -24.64
CA TYR A 402 18.25 -10.38 -25.76
C TYR A 402 17.22 -11.40 -25.28
N GLY A 403 17.66 -12.37 -24.47
CA GLY A 403 16.76 -13.36 -23.89
C GLY A 403 15.77 -12.72 -22.92
N MET A 404 16.19 -11.76 -22.09
CA MET A 404 15.27 -11.01 -21.21
C MET A 404 14.22 -10.23 -21.99
N ARG A 405 14.60 -9.54 -23.08
CA ARG A 405 13.63 -8.88 -23.98
C ARG A 405 12.62 -9.88 -24.56
N ASP A 406 13.10 -11.02 -25.04
CA ASP A 406 12.27 -12.06 -25.62
C ASP A 406 11.33 -12.70 -24.57
N PHE A 407 11.80 -12.82 -23.32
CA PHE A 407 11.02 -13.26 -22.18
C PHE A 407 9.89 -12.29 -21.84
N VAL A 408 10.19 -11.00 -21.69
CA VAL A 408 9.18 -9.94 -21.42
C VAL A 408 8.09 -9.98 -22.49
N ARG A 409 8.49 -10.02 -23.77
CA ARG A 409 7.56 -10.17 -24.89
C ARG A 409 6.69 -11.41 -24.75
N ALA A 410 7.28 -12.58 -24.49
CA ALA A 410 6.52 -13.83 -24.40
C ALA A 410 5.49 -13.80 -23.25
N VAL A 411 5.86 -13.27 -22.09
CA VAL A 411 4.96 -13.14 -20.93
C VAL A 411 3.77 -12.23 -21.25
N ILE A 412 4.03 -11.06 -21.83
CA ILE A 412 2.99 -10.11 -22.24
C ILE A 412 2.08 -10.74 -23.30
N PHE A 413 2.67 -11.38 -24.30
CA PHE A 413 1.95 -11.98 -25.42
C PHE A 413 1.14 -13.22 -25.01
N GLU A 414 1.46 -13.84 -23.89
CA GLU A 414 0.71 -14.96 -23.32
C GLU A 414 -0.61 -14.48 -22.68
N VAL A 415 -0.59 -13.35 -21.96
CA VAL A 415 -1.73 -12.89 -21.14
C VAL A 415 -2.71 -11.98 -21.89
N PHE A 416 -2.23 -11.09 -22.78
CA PHE A 416 -3.11 -10.10 -23.41
C PHE A 416 -4.32 -10.67 -24.20
N PRO A 417 -4.26 -11.84 -24.89
CA PRO A 417 -5.41 -12.32 -25.66
C PRO A 417 -6.56 -12.73 -24.73
N GLU A 418 -6.23 -13.27 -23.56
CA GLU A 418 -7.21 -13.62 -22.53
C GLU A 418 -7.87 -12.35 -21.96
N ILE A 419 -7.10 -11.27 -21.77
CA ILE A 419 -7.65 -9.99 -21.30
C ILE A 419 -8.51 -9.32 -22.37
N CYS A 420 -8.12 -9.37 -23.66
CA CYS A 420 -8.99 -8.94 -24.76
C CYS A 420 -10.31 -9.70 -24.78
N THR A 421 -10.28 -11.00 -24.50
CA THR A 421 -11.47 -11.86 -24.41
C THR A 421 -12.38 -11.40 -23.28
N ILE A 422 -11.85 -11.21 -22.07
CA ILE A 422 -12.61 -10.68 -20.91
C ILE A 422 -13.21 -9.32 -21.24
N LYS A 423 -12.43 -8.40 -21.80
CA LYS A 423 -12.91 -7.08 -22.19
C LYS A 423 -14.12 -7.20 -23.14
N ALA A 424 -14.02 -8.04 -24.17
CA ALA A 424 -15.09 -8.22 -25.14
C ALA A 424 -16.35 -8.84 -24.50
N MET A 425 -16.19 -9.84 -23.64
CA MET A 425 -17.30 -10.43 -22.89
C MET A 425 -18.02 -9.38 -22.03
N LYS A 426 -17.28 -8.50 -21.35
CA LYS A 426 -17.85 -7.39 -20.57
C LYS A 426 -18.59 -6.40 -21.46
N THR A 427 -18.02 -6.02 -22.60
CA THR A 427 -18.68 -5.15 -23.59
C THR A 427 -19.98 -5.76 -24.11
N ASN A 428 -20.04 -7.08 -24.26
CA ASN A 428 -21.22 -7.81 -24.73
C ASN A 428 -22.20 -8.18 -23.60
N HIS A 429 -21.95 -7.77 -22.36
CA HIS A 429 -22.72 -8.15 -21.17
C HIS A 429 -22.77 -9.67 -20.91
N GLU A 430 -21.80 -10.43 -21.44
CA GLU A 430 -21.60 -11.85 -21.19
C GLU A 430 -20.82 -12.08 -19.87
N ALA A 431 -20.15 -11.05 -19.36
CA ALA A 431 -19.47 -11.03 -18.07
C ALA A 431 -19.81 -9.72 -17.31
N PRO A 432 -19.77 -9.71 -15.96
CA PRO A 432 -19.98 -8.49 -15.19
C PRO A 432 -18.85 -7.48 -15.43
N ASP A 433 -19.14 -6.18 -15.32
CA ASP A 433 -18.17 -5.08 -15.49
C ASP A 433 -16.88 -5.30 -14.72
N VAL A 434 -17.01 -5.90 -13.53
CA VAL A 434 -15.88 -6.33 -12.74
C VAL A 434 -16.10 -7.74 -12.19
N ILE A 435 -15.15 -8.62 -12.53
CA ILE A 435 -15.14 -10.00 -12.07
C ILE A 435 -14.57 -10.03 -10.64
N GLY A 436 -14.98 -11.02 -9.84
CA GLY A 436 -14.60 -11.16 -8.44
C GLY A 436 -13.09 -11.03 -8.22
N ALA A 437 -12.70 -10.16 -7.28
CA ALA A 437 -11.31 -9.88 -6.90
C ALA A 437 -10.32 -9.65 -8.07
N GLN A 438 -10.81 -9.19 -9.22
CA GLN A 438 -9.96 -8.84 -10.36
C GLN A 438 -8.90 -7.81 -9.99
N ASP A 439 -7.66 -8.11 -10.36
CA ASP A 439 -6.45 -7.37 -10.03
C ASP A 439 -6.34 -6.07 -10.86
N GLU A 440 -5.51 -5.14 -10.38
CA GLU A 440 -5.31 -3.83 -11.03
C GLU A 440 -4.58 -3.92 -12.37
N LEU A 441 -3.67 -4.90 -12.56
CA LEU A 441 -3.00 -5.08 -13.84
C LEU A 441 -4.02 -5.39 -14.93
N THR A 442 -4.87 -6.40 -14.70
CA THR A 442 -5.91 -6.78 -15.67
C THR A 442 -6.87 -5.62 -15.95
N LEU A 443 -7.29 -4.90 -14.91
CA LEU A 443 -8.17 -3.73 -15.07
C LEU A 443 -7.53 -2.62 -15.91
N ASN A 444 -6.24 -2.34 -15.70
CA ASN A 444 -5.50 -1.33 -16.46
C ASN A 444 -5.26 -1.79 -17.91
N PHE A 445 -5.01 -3.08 -18.13
CA PHE A 445 -4.89 -3.66 -19.47
C PHE A 445 -6.20 -3.55 -20.26
N GLU A 446 -7.34 -3.83 -19.62
CA GLU A 446 -8.66 -3.63 -20.22
C GLU A 446 -8.90 -2.15 -20.54
N TYR A 447 -8.54 -1.25 -19.62
CA TYR A 447 -8.63 0.20 -19.82
C TYR A 447 -7.81 0.64 -21.03
N MET A 448 -6.57 0.17 -21.14
CA MET A 448 -5.70 0.46 -22.27
C MET A 448 -6.32 0.05 -23.60
N PHE A 449 -6.88 -1.15 -23.71
CA PHE A 449 -7.56 -1.56 -24.94
C PHE A 449 -8.87 -0.81 -25.21
N ARG A 450 -9.49 -0.17 -24.22
CA ARG A 450 -10.70 0.65 -24.41
C ARG A 450 -10.34 2.07 -24.84
N GLN A 451 -9.40 2.70 -24.13
CA GLN A 451 -9.04 4.10 -24.34
C GLN A 451 -7.92 4.29 -25.36
N ARG A 452 -7.20 3.22 -25.71
CA ARG A 452 -6.02 3.27 -26.58
C ARG A 452 -4.91 4.14 -26.01
N ASP A 453 -4.81 4.14 -24.68
CA ASP A 453 -3.91 4.97 -23.89
C ASP A 453 -3.55 4.23 -22.60
N TYR A 454 -2.38 4.51 -22.03
CA TYR A 454 -1.90 3.86 -20.82
C TYR A 454 -1.22 4.86 -19.88
N THR A 455 -1.16 4.49 -18.61
CA THR A 455 -0.53 5.32 -17.58
C THR A 455 0.81 4.72 -17.16
N SER A 456 1.65 5.53 -16.51
CA SER A 456 2.91 5.09 -15.90
C SER A 456 2.66 3.97 -14.88
N ALA A 457 1.54 4.04 -14.15
CA ALA A 457 1.16 3.00 -13.20
C ALA A 457 0.80 1.66 -13.86
N PHE A 458 0.30 1.69 -15.11
CA PHE A 458 0.13 0.46 -15.88
C PHE A 458 1.47 -0.16 -16.25
N ILE A 459 2.44 0.64 -16.72
CA ILE A 459 3.78 0.13 -17.05
C ILE A 459 4.48 -0.44 -15.81
N PHE A 460 4.34 0.21 -14.65
CA PHE A 460 4.78 -0.33 -13.37
C PHE A 460 4.15 -1.68 -13.06
N SER A 461 2.82 -1.77 -13.13
CA SER A 461 2.08 -3.02 -12.84
C SER A 461 2.52 -4.16 -13.75
N LEU A 462 2.77 -3.85 -15.03
CA LEU A 462 3.20 -4.84 -16.02
C LEU A 462 4.64 -5.29 -15.81
N SER A 463 5.55 -4.35 -15.49
CA SER A 463 6.93 -4.67 -15.14
C SER A 463 6.98 -5.57 -13.90
N LEU A 464 6.18 -5.24 -12.88
CA LEU A 464 6.06 -6.05 -11.67
C LEU A 464 5.50 -7.45 -11.96
N TYR A 465 4.52 -7.57 -12.85
CA TYR A 465 4.00 -8.87 -13.28
C TYR A 465 5.07 -9.70 -13.99
N VAL A 466 5.87 -9.09 -14.88
CA VAL A 466 6.98 -9.75 -15.56
C VAL A 466 8.02 -10.24 -14.56
N ASP A 467 8.37 -9.45 -13.54
CA ASP A 467 9.29 -9.85 -12.47
C ASP A 467 8.77 -11.08 -11.72
N ILE A 468 7.48 -11.07 -11.32
CA ILE A 468 6.84 -12.20 -10.64
C ILE A 468 6.84 -13.45 -11.52
N ARG A 469 6.55 -13.29 -12.81
CA ARG A 469 6.60 -14.38 -13.80
C ARG A 469 8.01 -14.93 -13.94
N TYR A 470 9.03 -14.10 -13.88
CA TYR A 470 10.42 -14.53 -13.92
C TYR A 470 10.80 -15.30 -12.65
N ILE A 471 10.40 -14.83 -11.46
CA ILE A 471 10.67 -15.48 -10.17
C ILE A 471 9.97 -16.84 -10.04
N MET A 472 8.70 -16.92 -10.43
CA MET A 472 7.91 -18.16 -10.27
C MET A 472 8.24 -19.21 -11.33
N GLU A 473 8.88 -18.82 -12.43
CA GLU A 473 9.23 -19.69 -13.55
C GLU A 473 8.07 -20.62 -13.98
N ALA A 474 8.35 -21.91 -14.16
CA ALA A 474 7.37 -22.93 -14.50
C ALA A 474 6.34 -23.19 -13.37
N GLU A 475 6.59 -22.74 -12.15
CA GLU A 475 5.69 -22.90 -11.01
C GLU A 475 4.56 -21.86 -10.97
N VAL A 476 4.46 -20.95 -11.94
CA VAL A 476 3.37 -19.95 -12.01
C VAL A 476 1.96 -20.55 -11.81
N SER A 477 1.75 -21.77 -12.32
CA SER A 477 0.47 -22.48 -12.21
C SER A 477 0.17 -23.06 -10.81
N SER A 478 1.11 -22.97 -9.87
CA SER A 478 0.90 -23.40 -8.48
C SER A 478 -0.18 -22.56 -7.80
N ALA A 479 -0.23 -21.25 -8.10
CA ALA A 479 -1.24 -20.33 -7.58
C ALA A 479 -2.66 -20.78 -7.93
N PHE A 480 -2.88 -21.14 -9.20
CA PHE A 480 -4.15 -21.71 -9.64
C PHE A 480 -4.46 -23.06 -8.97
N THR A 481 -3.45 -23.90 -8.77
CA THR A 481 -3.61 -25.21 -8.12
C THR A 481 -4.07 -25.05 -6.66
N GLU A 482 -3.53 -24.09 -5.93
CA GLU A 482 -3.97 -23.75 -4.57
C GLU A 482 -5.39 -23.19 -4.56
N LEU A 483 -5.67 -22.22 -5.43
CA LEU A 483 -7.00 -21.65 -5.63
C LEU A 483 -8.04 -22.75 -5.87
N GLN A 484 -7.77 -23.70 -6.77
CA GLN A 484 -8.66 -24.82 -7.07
C GLN A 484 -8.99 -25.68 -5.83
N LYS A 485 -8.00 -25.94 -4.96
CA LYS A 485 -8.20 -26.69 -3.71
C LYS A 485 -9.11 -25.92 -2.75
N THR A 486 -8.84 -24.63 -2.53
CA THR A 486 -9.64 -23.78 -1.64
C THR A 486 -11.05 -23.58 -2.17
N ALA A 487 -11.20 -23.37 -3.48
CA ALA A 487 -12.48 -23.16 -4.14
C ALA A 487 -13.38 -24.39 -4.03
N ARG A 488 -12.85 -25.61 -4.26
CA ARG A 488 -13.61 -26.86 -4.04
C ARG A 488 -14.09 -27.00 -2.60
N LYS A 489 -13.18 -26.81 -1.63
CA LYS A 489 -13.53 -26.87 -0.20
C LYS A 489 -14.59 -25.83 0.17
N THR A 490 -14.46 -24.61 -0.36
CA THR A 490 -15.40 -23.51 -0.15
C THR A 490 -16.76 -23.83 -0.75
N HIS A 491 -16.80 -24.27 -2.00
CA HIS A 491 -18.00 -24.67 -2.73
C HIS A 491 -18.77 -25.78 -2.00
N GLU A 492 -18.08 -26.87 -1.63
CA GLU A 492 -18.68 -27.99 -0.91
C GLU A 492 -19.26 -27.55 0.44
N THR A 493 -18.53 -26.68 1.15
CA THR A 493 -18.95 -26.19 2.46
C THR A 493 -20.18 -25.29 2.33
N LEU A 494 -20.16 -24.32 1.42
CA LEU A 494 -21.30 -23.44 1.17
C LEU A 494 -22.53 -24.21 0.73
N THR A 495 -22.38 -25.17 -0.19
CA THR A 495 -23.47 -26.03 -0.67
C THR A 495 -24.07 -26.85 0.48
N ARG A 496 -23.23 -27.47 1.31
CA ARG A 496 -23.65 -28.22 2.50
C ARG A 496 -24.42 -27.36 3.51
N HIS A 497 -23.96 -26.13 3.74
CA HIS A 497 -24.59 -25.21 4.69
C HIS A 497 -25.87 -24.58 4.14
N LEU A 498 -25.94 -24.27 2.84
CA LEU A 498 -27.11 -23.70 2.20
C LEU A 498 -28.38 -24.54 2.43
N ALA A 499 -28.25 -25.86 2.37
CA ALA A 499 -29.34 -26.81 2.64
C ALA A 499 -29.85 -26.75 4.10
N LYS A 500 -28.99 -26.32 5.04
CA LYS A 500 -29.29 -26.32 6.49
C LYS A 500 -29.82 -24.99 7.01
N ILE A 501 -29.56 -23.88 6.32
CA ILE A 501 -30.01 -22.55 6.74
C ILE A 501 -31.55 -22.47 6.70
N ARG A 502 -32.18 -21.96 7.76
CA ARG A 502 -33.63 -21.71 7.85
C ARG A 502 -33.91 -20.22 8.00
N GLY A 503 -35.01 -19.73 7.43
CA GLY A 503 -35.56 -18.38 7.66
C GLY A 503 -34.84 -17.18 7.02
N ASN A 504 -33.53 -17.24 6.74
CA ASN A 504 -32.77 -16.11 6.18
C ASN A 504 -32.66 -16.18 4.64
N ALA A 505 -33.64 -15.60 3.94
CA ALA A 505 -33.69 -15.63 2.46
C ALA A 505 -32.55 -14.84 1.79
N GLU A 506 -32.13 -13.73 2.40
CA GLU A 506 -31.05 -12.89 1.88
C GLU A 506 -29.70 -13.61 1.94
N LEU A 507 -29.36 -14.19 3.10
CA LEU A 507 -28.14 -14.98 3.26
C LEU A 507 -28.12 -16.17 2.30
N LYS A 508 -29.26 -16.84 2.09
CA LYS A 508 -29.36 -17.92 1.10
C LYS A 508 -29.09 -17.43 -0.32
N ARG A 509 -29.64 -16.27 -0.71
CA ARG A 509 -29.41 -15.68 -2.03
C ARG A 509 -27.94 -15.33 -2.23
N GLU A 510 -27.31 -14.75 -1.23
CA GLU A 510 -25.89 -14.38 -1.25
C GLU A 510 -24.98 -15.62 -1.36
N ILE A 511 -25.24 -16.66 -0.57
CA ILE A 511 -24.49 -17.93 -0.65
C ILE A 511 -24.67 -18.57 -2.04
N ARG A 512 -25.88 -18.58 -2.61
CA ARG A 512 -26.11 -19.09 -3.97
C ARG A 512 -25.33 -18.30 -5.02
N ALA A 513 -25.32 -16.97 -4.91
CA ALA A 513 -24.56 -16.13 -5.82
C ALA A 513 -23.05 -16.45 -5.74
N ARG A 514 -22.52 -16.66 -4.52
CA ARG A 514 -21.12 -17.04 -4.30
C ARG A 514 -20.79 -18.43 -4.84
N ILE A 515 -21.69 -19.40 -4.69
CA ILE A 515 -21.53 -20.74 -5.29
C ILE A 515 -21.47 -20.61 -6.82
N ALA A 516 -22.42 -19.90 -7.43
CA ALA A 516 -22.48 -19.73 -8.88
C ALA A 516 -21.24 -19.00 -9.43
N GLU A 517 -20.73 -17.98 -8.72
CA GLU A 517 -19.49 -17.30 -9.05
C GLU A 517 -18.29 -18.26 -9.02
N ILE A 518 -18.14 -19.04 -7.94
CA ILE A 518 -17.04 -20.02 -7.81
C ILE A 518 -17.11 -21.06 -8.93
N GLU A 519 -18.32 -21.55 -9.26
CA GLU A 519 -18.53 -22.49 -10.35
C GLU A 519 -18.16 -21.90 -11.71
N ALA A 520 -18.56 -20.66 -12.00
CA ALA A 520 -18.36 -20.04 -13.31
C ALA A 520 -16.92 -19.53 -13.53
N VAL A 521 -16.32 -18.92 -12.52
CA VAL A 521 -15.05 -18.17 -12.67
C VAL A 521 -13.84 -19.00 -12.26
N ILE A 522 -13.97 -19.79 -11.18
CA ILE A 522 -12.82 -20.47 -10.58
C ILE A 522 -12.79 -21.93 -11.01
N LEU A 523 -13.84 -22.70 -10.69
CA LEU A 523 -13.91 -24.13 -11.02
C LEU A 523 -14.11 -24.34 -12.53
N GLY A 524 -14.96 -23.52 -13.14
CA GLY A 524 -15.06 -23.37 -14.60
C GLY A 524 -14.10 -22.32 -15.15
N ASP A 525 -14.04 -22.22 -16.47
CA ASP A 525 -13.29 -21.18 -17.18
C ASP A 525 -14.28 -20.22 -17.85
N ILE A 526 -14.37 -19.00 -17.31
CA ILE A 526 -15.27 -17.95 -17.81
C ILE A 526 -15.00 -17.61 -19.29
N THR A 527 -13.76 -17.76 -19.76
CA THR A 527 -13.37 -17.39 -21.13
C THR A 527 -13.57 -18.52 -22.14
N LEU A 528 -13.74 -19.77 -21.68
CA LEU A 528 -13.68 -20.95 -22.55
C LEU A 528 -14.75 -20.94 -23.63
N SER A 529 -16.02 -20.70 -23.28
CA SER A 529 -17.12 -20.72 -24.26
C SER A 529 -16.97 -19.63 -25.33
N ASP A 530 -16.44 -18.45 -24.99
CA ASP A 530 -16.17 -17.41 -25.99
C ASP A 530 -14.98 -17.81 -26.89
N LYS A 531 -13.91 -18.37 -26.32
CA LYS A 531 -12.76 -18.88 -27.08
C LYS A 531 -13.18 -19.99 -28.05
N GLU A 532 -13.96 -20.96 -27.61
CA GLU A 532 -14.50 -22.04 -28.47
C GLU A 532 -15.33 -21.47 -29.63
N ARG A 533 -16.22 -20.52 -29.34
CA ARG A 533 -17.01 -19.82 -30.36
C ARG A 533 -16.11 -19.15 -31.40
N ARG A 534 -15.07 -18.43 -30.98
CA ARG A 534 -14.13 -17.76 -31.90
C ARG A 534 -13.30 -18.75 -32.71
N TYR A 535 -12.80 -19.81 -32.09
CA TYR A 535 -12.05 -20.86 -32.78
C TYR A 535 -12.89 -21.51 -33.88
N GLN A 536 -14.15 -21.84 -33.57
CA GLN A 536 -15.09 -22.38 -34.55
C GLN A 536 -15.34 -21.42 -35.72
N LEU A 537 -15.53 -20.13 -35.45
CA LEU A 537 -15.69 -19.11 -36.49
C LEU A 537 -14.46 -18.98 -37.40
N HIS A 538 -13.27 -19.24 -36.88
CA HIS A 538 -12.01 -19.22 -37.62
C HIS A 538 -11.62 -20.60 -38.20
N GLY A 539 -12.46 -21.63 -38.04
CA GLY A 539 -12.15 -22.99 -38.49
C GLY A 539 -10.96 -23.63 -37.78
N CYS A 540 -10.60 -23.16 -36.60
CA CYS A 540 -9.53 -23.72 -35.78
C CYS A 540 -10.06 -24.91 -34.97
N THR A 541 -9.39 -26.06 -35.11
CA THR A 541 -9.74 -27.31 -34.40
C THR A 541 -8.76 -27.65 -33.28
N ASP A 542 -7.83 -26.74 -32.97
CA ASP A 542 -6.82 -26.98 -31.96
C ASP A 542 -7.45 -27.05 -30.56
N PRO A 543 -6.96 -27.94 -29.69
CA PRO A 543 -7.44 -27.99 -28.32
C PRO A 543 -7.16 -26.66 -27.60
N ILE A 544 -8.18 -26.13 -26.93
CA ILE A 544 -8.05 -24.92 -26.11
C ILE A 544 -7.68 -25.36 -24.69
N GLU A 545 -6.61 -24.78 -24.14
CA GLU A 545 -6.27 -25.04 -22.75
C GLU A 545 -7.28 -24.36 -21.81
N GLU A 546 -7.93 -25.14 -20.96
CA GLU A 546 -8.82 -24.61 -19.92
C GLU A 546 -8.05 -23.82 -18.85
N HIS A 547 -8.68 -22.77 -18.34
CA HIS A 547 -8.18 -21.88 -17.29
C HIS A 547 -6.85 -21.23 -17.64
N HIS A 548 -6.58 -21.01 -18.94
CA HIS A 548 -5.30 -20.49 -19.42
C HIS A 548 -4.91 -19.21 -18.67
N LEU A 549 -5.81 -18.23 -18.56
CA LEU A 549 -5.59 -16.99 -17.81
C LEU A 549 -5.16 -17.23 -16.36
N LEU A 550 -6.01 -17.90 -15.55
CA LEU A 550 -5.75 -18.06 -14.12
C LEU A 550 -4.52 -18.94 -13.83
N LYS A 551 -4.13 -19.84 -14.74
CA LYS A 551 -2.89 -20.61 -14.62
C LYS A 551 -1.62 -19.76 -14.84
N ARG A 552 -1.73 -18.62 -15.53
CA ARG A 552 -0.60 -17.72 -15.85
C ARG A 552 -0.61 -16.43 -15.04
N ASP A 553 -1.73 -16.12 -14.41
CA ASP A 553 -1.89 -14.95 -13.56
C ASP A 553 -1.91 -15.36 -12.08
N PRO A 554 -0.73 -15.44 -11.43
CA PRO A 554 -0.64 -15.84 -10.03
C PRO A 554 -1.21 -14.77 -9.09
N ILE A 555 -1.29 -13.50 -9.53
CA ILE A 555 -1.83 -12.41 -8.74
C ILE A 555 -3.35 -12.57 -8.68
N TRP A 556 -4.03 -12.66 -9.82
CA TRP A 556 -5.48 -12.81 -9.82
C TRP A 556 -5.92 -14.15 -9.21
N ALA A 557 -5.19 -15.24 -9.48
CA ALA A 557 -5.46 -16.52 -8.84
C ALA A 557 -5.33 -16.44 -7.30
N GLY A 558 -4.28 -15.77 -6.79
CA GLY A 558 -4.10 -15.55 -5.36
C GLY A 558 -5.17 -14.64 -4.74
N LEU A 559 -5.60 -13.59 -5.45
CA LEU A 559 -6.69 -12.71 -4.99
C LEU A 559 -8.04 -13.43 -4.92
N LEU A 560 -8.33 -14.33 -5.87
CA LEU A 560 -9.50 -15.19 -5.82
C LEU A 560 -9.41 -16.20 -4.65
N ASP A 561 -8.22 -16.71 -4.33
CA ASP A 561 -8.01 -17.61 -3.19
C ASP A 561 -8.29 -16.86 -1.87
N PHE A 562 -7.71 -15.66 -1.75
CA PHE A 562 -7.96 -14.75 -0.64
C PHE A 562 -9.46 -14.46 -0.49
N ARG A 563 -10.14 -14.16 -1.60
CA ARG A 563 -11.59 -13.91 -1.61
C ARG A 563 -12.39 -15.12 -1.14
N CYS A 564 -12.08 -16.34 -1.58
CA CYS A 564 -12.76 -17.55 -1.10
C CYS A 564 -12.67 -17.68 0.43
N ARG A 565 -11.48 -17.47 1.01
CA ARG A 565 -11.25 -17.52 2.45
C ARG A 565 -11.99 -16.40 3.18
N LEU A 566 -11.95 -15.18 2.64
CA LEU A 566 -12.61 -14.00 3.20
C LEU A 566 -14.12 -14.16 3.24
N VAL A 567 -14.73 -14.63 2.15
CA VAL A 567 -16.16 -14.92 2.06
C VAL A 567 -16.57 -16.02 3.04
N MET A 568 -15.77 -17.08 3.14
CA MET A 568 -16.01 -18.15 4.12
C MET A 568 -15.98 -17.64 5.56
N ASN A 569 -15.00 -16.79 5.89
CA ASN A 569 -14.91 -16.17 7.21
C ASN A 569 -16.11 -15.24 7.49
N ASN A 570 -16.52 -14.44 6.49
CA ASN A 570 -17.69 -13.56 6.59
C ASN A 570 -18.97 -14.35 6.88
N PHE A 571 -19.25 -15.40 6.11
CA PHE A 571 -20.43 -16.22 6.31
C PHE A 571 -20.38 -16.98 7.63
N GLY A 572 -19.21 -17.53 8.01
CA GLY A 572 -19.00 -18.18 9.30
C GLY A 572 -19.34 -17.24 10.45
N TYR A 573 -18.80 -16.02 10.43
CA TYR A 573 -19.07 -14.99 11.43
C TYR A 573 -20.57 -14.63 11.51
N ARG A 574 -21.22 -14.38 10.36
CA ARG A 574 -22.66 -14.04 10.32
C ARG A 574 -23.54 -15.18 10.81
N LEU A 575 -23.19 -16.42 10.50
CA LEU A 575 -23.91 -17.60 10.97
C LEU A 575 -23.79 -17.74 12.50
N ILE A 576 -22.58 -17.57 13.04
CA ILE A 576 -22.35 -17.56 14.50
C ILE A 576 -23.18 -16.45 15.15
N CYS A 577 -23.13 -15.22 14.62
CA CYS A 577 -23.90 -14.09 15.15
C CYS A 577 -25.42 -14.30 15.07
N SER A 578 -25.91 -15.04 14.08
CA SER A 578 -27.33 -15.36 13.97
C SER A 578 -27.81 -16.49 14.88
N SER A 579 -26.90 -17.22 15.53
CA SER A 579 -27.22 -18.44 16.26
C SER A 579 -27.06 -18.28 17.78
N PRO A 580 -28.09 -18.58 18.60
CA PRO A 580 -27.95 -18.64 20.06
C PRO A 580 -27.17 -19.89 20.52
N ILE A 581 -27.04 -20.90 19.66
CA ILE A 581 -26.48 -22.22 20.01
C ILE A 581 -25.00 -22.12 20.40
N VAL A 582 -24.25 -21.22 19.78
CA VAL A 582 -22.81 -21.10 20.03
C VAL A 582 -22.55 -20.65 21.47
N PHE A 583 -23.37 -19.76 22.01
CA PHE A 583 -23.29 -19.38 23.43
C PHE A 583 -23.73 -20.52 24.34
N ALA A 584 -24.84 -21.19 24.04
CA ALA A 584 -25.25 -22.36 24.83
C ALA A 584 -24.12 -23.41 24.91
N ALA A 585 -23.45 -23.67 23.78
CA ALA A 585 -22.30 -24.57 23.72
C ALA A 585 -21.10 -24.08 24.52
N ALA A 586 -20.79 -22.78 24.49
CA ALA A 586 -19.70 -22.19 25.26
C ALA A 586 -19.94 -22.31 26.78
N PHE A 587 -21.16 -22.01 27.23
CA PHE A 587 -21.55 -22.16 28.64
C PHE A 587 -21.53 -23.62 29.08
N ALA A 588 -22.05 -24.54 28.26
CA ALA A 588 -22.01 -25.98 28.54
C ALA A 588 -20.57 -26.51 28.63
N TYR A 589 -19.70 -26.09 27.70
CA TYR A 589 -18.29 -26.47 27.69
C TYR A 589 -17.57 -26.03 28.97
N LYS A 590 -17.80 -24.78 29.40
CA LYS A 590 -17.21 -24.24 30.64
C LYS A 590 -17.78 -24.87 31.90
N ALA A 591 -19.08 -25.18 31.92
CA ALA A 591 -19.70 -25.91 33.02
C ALA A 591 -19.11 -27.33 33.17
N LEU A 592 -18.89 -28.03 32.05
CA LEU A 592 -18.23 -29.34 32.03
C LEU A 592 -16.79 -29.26 32.54
N GLN A 593 -16.01 -28.26 32.12
CA GLN A 593 -14.66 -28.03 32.66
C GLN A 593 -14.65 -27.83 34.18
N ARG A 594 -15.74 -27.31 34.78
CA ARG A 594 -15.86 -27.10 36.25
C ARG A 594 -16.35 -28.33 37.03
N LEU A 595 -17.14 -29.21 36.42
CA LEU A 595 -17.59 -30.44 37.10
C LEU A 595 -16.45 -31.40 37.43
N GLY A 596 -15.29 -31.24 36.78
CA GLY A 596 -14.17 -32.14 36.89
C GLY A 596 -14.41 -33.44 36.11
N GLY A 597 -13.31 -34.05 35.67
CA GLY A 597 -13.32 -35.20 34.75
C GLY A 597 -12.42 -34.93 33.54
N ASP A 598 -12.15 -35.99 32.77
CA ASP A 598 -11.35 -35.92 31.55
C ASP A 598 -12.19 -35.33 30.42
N VAL A 599 -12.47 -34.02 30.50
CA VAL A 599 -13.22 -33.30 29.45
C VAL A 599 -12.28 -33.10 28.27
N PRO A 600 -12.60 -33.67 27.10
CA PRO A 600 -11.75 -33.50 25.94
C PRO A 600 -11.63 -32.02 25.57
N SER A 601 -10.41 -31.61 25.22
CA SER A 601 -10.13 -30.29 24.68
C SER A 601 -11.01 -30.04 23.45
N TRP A 602 -11.75 -28.92 23.44
CA TRP A 602 -12.55 -28.53 22.29
C TRP A 602 -11.89 -27.32 21.65
N HIS A 603 -10.81 -27.57 20.91
CA HIS A 603 -9.94 -26.53 20.35
C HIS A 603 -10.67 -25.42 19.59
N ALA A 604 -11.74 -25.74 18.85
CA ALA A 604 -12.54 -24.74 18.15
C ALA A 604 -13.29 -23.79 19.11
N MET A 605 -13.83 -24.33 20.21
CA MET A 605 -14.48 -23.53 21.25
C MET A 605 -13.46 -22.73 22.07
N ASP A 606 -12.29 -23.31 22.34
CA ASP A 606 -11.20 -22.59 23.01
C ASP A 606 -10.73 -21.39 22.18
N ARG A 607 -10.51 -21.58 20.87
CA ARG A 607 -10.20 -20.47 19.95
C ARG A 607 -11.32 -19.44 19.91
N PHE A 608 -12.58 -19.87 19.86
CA PHE A 608 -13.73 -18.97 19.89
C PHE A 608 -13.75 -18.09 21.16
N LEU A 609 -13.56 -18.71 22.32
CA LEU A 609 -13.52 -18.00 23.60
C LEU A 609 -12.30 -17.09 23.71
N GLN A 610 -11.15 -17.50 23.19
CA GLN A 610 -9.94 -16.67 23.14
C GLN A 610 -10.16 -15.44 22.25
N PHE A 611 -10.71 -15.64 21.04
CA PHE A 611 -10.89 -14.59 20.05
C PHE A 611 -11.94 -13.55 20.48
N HIS A 612 -13.11 -14.00 20.95
CA HIS A 612 -14.17 -13.10 21.38
C HIS A 612 -14.03 -12.61 22.83
N GLY A 613 -13.09 -13.20 23.59
CA GLY A 613 -12.88 -12.94 25.01
C GLY A 613 -13.88 -13.71 25.88
N GLU A 614 -13.36 -14.64 26.68
CA GLU A 614 -14.15 -15.52 27.55
C GLU A 614 -15.12 -14.74 28.43
N SER A 615 -14.67 -13.66 29.05
CA SER A 615 -15.52 -12.82 29.89
C SER A 615 -16.63 -12.11 29.12
N LYS A 616 -16.44 -11.78 27.84
CA LYS A 616 -17.49 -11.16 27.02
C LYS A 616 -18.56 -12.18 26.66
N VAL A 617 -18.13 -13.36 26.21
CA VAL A 617 -19.01 -14.49 25.88
C VAL A 617 -19.83 -14.93 27.10
N LEU A 618 -19.18 -15.06 28.26
CA LEU A 618 -19.79 -15.54 29.50
C LEU A 618 -20.41 -14.43 30.37
N ARG A 619 -20.56 -13.21 29.82
CA ARG A 619 -21.19 -12.04 30.49
C ARG A 619 -20.54 -11.63 31.82
N GLY A 620 -19.22 -11.74 31.88
CA GLY A 620 -18.34 -11.25 32.94
C GLY A 620 -17.28 -12.28 33.30
N PRO A 621 -16.32 -11.93 34.17
CA PRO A 621 -15.35 -12.90 34.67
C PRO A 621 -16.07 -14.02 35.43
N LEU A 622 -15.59 -15.25 35.27
CA LEU A 622 -16.00 -16.38 36.10
C LEU A 622 -15.23 -16.34 37.43
N SER A 623 -15.93 -16.47 38.55
CA SER A 623 -15.28 -16.65 39.85
C SER A 623 -14.50 -17.97 39.87
N SER A 624 -13.39 -18.01 40.60
CA SER A 624 -12.68 -19.26 40.90
C SER A 624 -13.56 -20.24 41.69
N GLU A 625 -14.56 -19.73 42.41
CA GLU A 625 -15.49 -20.53 43.22
C GLU A 625 -16.78 -20.91 42.48
N ALA A 626 -16.99 -20.39 41.26
CA ALA A 626 -18.20 -20.65 40.50
C ALA A 626 -18.36 -22.16 40.19
N THR A 627 -19.50 -22.71 40.58
CA THR A 627 -19.90 -24.08 40.27
C THR A 627 -20.39 -24.19 38.83
N ALA A 628 -20.50 -25.42 38.32
CA ALA A 628 -21.09 -25.65 37.01
C ALA A 628 -22.56 -25.19 36.94
N LEU A 629 -23.29 -25.26 38.05
CA LEU A 629 -24.67 -24.78 38.13
C LEU A 629 -24.71 -23.25 38.01
N ASP A 630 -23.82 -22.54 38.73
CA ASP A 630 -23.73 -21.07 38.67
C ASP A 630 -23.47 -20.57 37.24
N ILE A 631 -22.66 -21.31 36.46
CA ILE A 631 -22.40 -21.00 35.06
C ILE A 631 -23.67 -21.13 34.22
N LEU A 632 -24.45 -22.21 34.40
CA LEU A 632 -25.68 -22.44 33.65
C LEU A 632 -26.82 -21.51 34.09
N GLU A 633 -26.93 -21.18 35.38
CA GLU A 633 -27.87 -20.18 35.88
C GLU A 633 -27.62 -18.84 35.21
N ARG A 634 -26.35 -18.42 35.12
CA ARG A 634 -25.95 -17.19 34.42
C ARG A 634 -26.38 -17.16 32.95
N PHE A 635 -26.36 -18.29 32.25
CA PHE A 635 -26.86 -18.38 30.87
C PHE A 635 -28.36 -18.07 30.79
N VAL A 636 -29.14 -18.57 31.75
CA VAL A 636 -30.59 -18.36 31.84
C VAL A 636 -30.91 -16.92 32.27
N GLU A 637 -30.22 -16.40 33.30
CA GLU A 637 -30.40 -15.04 33.81
C GLU A 637 -30.17 -13.96 32.75
N HIS A 638 -29.27 -14.21 31.80
CA HIS A 638 -28.99 -13.30 30.69
C HIS A 638 -29.85 -13.56 29.44
N GLU A 639 -30.88 -14.40 29.53
CA GLU A 639 -31.83 -14.70 28.45
C GLU A 639 -31.16 -15.12 27.13
N LEU A 640 -30.02 -15.83 27.22
CA LEU A 640 -29.19 -16.17 26.05
C LEU A 640 -29.73 -17.37 25.25
N ALA A 641 -30.74 -18.07 25.76
CA ALA A 641 -31.35 -19.22 25.09
C ALA A 641 -32.04 -18.86 23.77
N THR A 642 -32.59 -17.65 23.67
CA THR A 642 -33.31 -17.16 22.50
C THR A 642 -32.63 -15.96 21.83
N THR A 643 -31.66 -15.35 22.49
CA THR A 643 -30.94 -14.17 21.99
C THR A 643 -29.85 -14.59 20.99
N PRO A 644 -29.95 -14.20 19.69
CA PRO A 644 -28.88 -14.44 18.73
C PRO A 644 -27.57 -13.82 19.20
N ALA A 645 -26.44 -14.48 18.94
CA ALA A 645 -25.17 -14.04 19.48
C ALA A 645 -24.79 -12.60 19.06
N GLY A 646 -25.22 -12.17 17.89
CA GLY A 646 -25.00 -10.80 17.41
C GLY A 646 -25.76 -9.72 18.17
N MET A 647 -26.93 -10.04 18.72
CA MET A 647 -27.72 -9.10 19.52
C MET A 647 -27.07 -8.83 20.89
N VAL A 648 -26.04 -9.58 21.24
CA VAL A 648 -25.22 -9.35 22.42
C VAL A 648 -24.27 -8.19 22.20
N ALA A 649 -24.43 -7.15 23.01
CA ALA A 649 -23.60 -5.95 22.98
C ALA A 649 -22.09 -6.28 22.90
N GLY A 650 -21.42 -5.76 21.87
CA GLY A 650 -19.99 -5.96 21.63
C GLY A 650 -19.61 -7.23 20.87
N PHE A 651 -20.57 -8.11 20.54
CA PHE A 651 -20.31 -9.35 19.77
C PHE A 651 -20.46 -9.15 18.26
N ASN A 652 -21.35 -8.24 17.84
CA ASN A 652 -21.59 -7.84 16.45
C ASN A 652 -20.49 -6.94 15.83
N GLN A 653 -19.39 -6.66 16.55
CA GLN A 653 -18.31 -5.82 16.02
C GLN A 653 -17.26 -6.70 15.34
N THR A 654 -17.28 -6.72 14.01
CA THR A 654 -16.13 -7.16 13.21
C THR A 654 -15.00 -6.14 13.30
N SER A 655 -13.75 -6.61 13.14
CA SER A 655 -12.60 -5.71 12.99
C SER A 655 -12.78 -4.81 11.77
N LYS A 656 -12.31 -3.56 11.86
CA LYS A 656 -12.39 -2.61 10.74
C LYS A 656 -11.58 -3.11 9.54
N THR A 657 -10.45 -3.75 9.79
CA THR A 657 -9.58 -4.41 8.81
C THR A 657 -10.33 -5.49 8.05
N PHE A 658 -11.08 -6.33 8.76
CA PHE A 658 -11.89 -7.35 8.12
C PHE A 658 -12.95 -6.75 7.19
N ASN A 659 -13.68 -5.73 7.66
CA ASN A 659 -14.68 -5.04 6.84
C ASN A 659 -14.02 -4.36 5.62
N ALA A 660 -12.88 -3.70 5.82
CA ALA A 660 -12.13 -3.04 4.76
C ALA A 660 -11.71 -4.03 3.65
N PHE A 661 -11.15 -5.18 4.02
CA PHE A 661 -10.84 -6.23 3.05
C PHE A 661 -12.10 -6.81 2.40
N ASN A 662 -13.15 -7.05 3.17
CA ASN A 662 -14.38 -7.62 2.66
C ASN A 662 -15.08 -6.66 1.67
N ASP A 663 -15.04 -5.37 1.92
CA ASP A 663 -15.54 -4.33 1.01
C ASP A 663 -14.72 -4.26 -0.28
N ARG A 664 -13.40 -4.42 -0.19
CA ARG A 664 -12.48 -4.41 -1.34
C ARG A 664 -12.57 -5.68 -2.19
N TYR A 665 -12.48 -6.85 -1.56
CA TYR A 665 -12.29 -8.14 -2.23
C TYR A 665 -13.46 -9.11 -2.09
N GLY A 666 -14.41 -8.89 -1.16
CA GLY A 666 -15.54 -9.80 -0.89
C GLY A 666 -16.87 -9.41 -1.56
N TRP A 667 -17.04 -8.14 -1.97
CA TRP A 667 -18.25 -7.65 -2.64
C TRP A 667 -18.01 -7.39 -4.14
N ASP A 668 -19.07 -7.55 -4.95
CA ASP A 668 -19.04 -7.30 -6.40
C ASP A 668 -19.49 -5.89 -6.76
N SER A 669 -19.60 -4.99 -5.78
CA SER A 669 -20.15 -3.67 -6.05
C SER A 669 -19.17 -2.89 -6.92
N SER A 670 -19.67 -2.37 -8.04
CA SER A 670 -19.02 -1.43 -8.97
C SER A 670 -18.59 -0.10 -8.34
N ARG A 671 -18.71 0.06 -7.01
CA ARG A 671 -18.29 1.25 -6.29
C ARG A 671 -16.76 1.37 -6.34
N LEU A 672 -16.29 2.09 -7.34
CA LEU A 672 -15.03 2.85 -7.41
C LEU A 672 -13.85 2.10 -6.77
N ARG A 673 -13.42 1.03 -7.45
CA ARG A 673 -12.32 0.15 -7.02
C ARG A 673 -11.00 0.88 -6.72
N ARG A 674 -10.73 2.07 -7.28
CA ARG A 674 -9.46 2.80 -7.07
C ARG A 674 -9.38 3.62 -5.78
N SER A 675 -10.22 3.33 -4.79
CA SER A 675 -10.15 4.00 -3.49
C SER A 675 -9.29 3.18 -2.53
N MET A 676 -8.07 3.66 -2.25
CA MET A 676 -7.16 3.15 -1.20
C MET A 676 -7.70 3.33 0.24
N THR A 677 -8.99 3.65 0.38
CA THR A 677 -9.67 3.83 1.67
C THR A 677 -9.60 2.59 2.54
N TYR A 678 -9.61 1.38 1.97
CA TYR A 678 -9.51 0.15 2.75
C TYR A 678 -8.15 0.06 3.46
N LEU A 679 -7.04 0.32 2.76
CA LEU A 679 -5.71 0.38 3.38
C LEU A 679 -5.61 1.50 4.41
N ARG A 680 -6.24 2.65 4.16
CA ARG A 680 -6.32 3.72 5.17
C ARG A 680 -6.98 3.23 6.46
N GLU A 681 -8.08 2.50 6.37
CA GLU A 681 -8.77 1.96 7.56
C GLU A 681 -7.94 0.88 8.27
N ILE A 682 -7.23 0.03 7.52
CA ILE A 682 -6.31 -0.97 8.07
C ILE A 682 -5.16 -0.30 8.83
N LEU A 683 -4.53 0.71 8.24
CA LEU A 683 -3.45 1.47 8.86
C LEU A 683 -3.91 2.22 10.12
N LYS A 684 -5.10 2.82 10.09
CA LYS A 684 -5.68 3.49 11.27
C LYS A 684 -5.87 2.52 12.43
N GLU A 685 -6.37 1.31 12.16
CA GLU A 685 -6.62 0.32 13.22
C GLU A 685 -5.32 -0.25 13.78
N LYS A 686 -4.37 -0.65 12.92
CA LYS A 686 -3.11 -1.26 13.39
C LYS A 686 -2.19 -0.29 14.12
N PHE A 687 -2.15 0.97 13.72
CA PHE A 687 -1.17 1.92 14.23
C PHE A 687 -1.78 3.03 15.10
N ASN A 688 -3.11 3.06 15.26
CA ASN A 688 -3.83 4.08 16.03
C ASN A 688 -3.52 5.52 15.57
N LEU A 689 -3.29 5.68 14.26
CA LEU A 689 -2.85 6.94 13.65
C LEU A 689 -4.06 7.79 13.20
N LYS A 690 -4.06 9.09 13.55
CA LYS A 690 -5.06 10.06 13.08
C LYS A 690 -4.72 10.55 11.66
N PHE A 691 -4.87 9.70 10.66
CA PHE A 691 -4.64 10.08 9.26
C PHE A 691 -5.89 10.68 8.63
N GLN A 692 -5.94 12.00 8.48
CA GLN A 692 -6.97 12.66 7.68
C GLN A 692 -6.60 12.78 6.18
N SER A 693 -5.31 12.66 5.81
CA SER A 693 -4.80 13.04 4.48
C SER A 693 -4.08 11.95 3.64
N LEU A 694 -3.96 10.70 4.08
CA LEU A 694 -3.33 9.62 3.27
C LEU A 694 -4.22 9.21 2.09
N PHE A 695 -3.72 9.24 0.85
CA PHE A 695 -4.46 8.94 -0.39
C PHE A 695 -5.57 9.97 -0.68
N PRO A 696 -5.23 11.20 -1.14
CA PRO A 696 -6.19 12.26 -1.41
C PRO A 696 -7.26 11.92 -2.46
N ARG A 697 -7.07 10.89 -3.30
CA ARG A 697 -8.07 10.47 -4.28
C ARG A 697 -9.29 9.84 -3.60
N GLN A 698 -10.42 10.55 -3.59
CA GLN A 698 -11.71 10.03 -3.09
C GLN A 698 -12.61 9.43 -4.19
N LYS A 699 -12.25 9.49 -5.48
CA LYS A 699 -13.04 8.92 -6.58
C LYS A 699 -12.16 8.38 -7.72
N ALA A 700 -12.52 7.20 -8.21
CA ALA A 700 -11.91 6.51 -9.36
C ALA A 700 -12.53 6.94 -10.70
N LEU A 701 -11.74 6.89 -11.78
CA LEU A 701 -12.24 6.79 -13.15
C LEU A 701 -12.90 5.42 -13.29
N MET A 702 -14.23 5.39 -13.36
CA MET A 702 -15.10 4.39 -14.01
C MET A 702 -16.53 4.77 -13.61
N ALA A 703 -17.00 5.91 -14.12
CA ALA A 703 -18.41 6.14 -14.31
C ALA A 703 -18.72 5.83 -15.78
N PRO A 704 -19.70 4.98 -16.11
CA PRO A 704 -20.11 4.80 -17.49
C PRO A 704 -20.92 6.02 -17.95
N GLY A 705 -20.59 6.53 -19.14
CA GLY A 705 -21.51 7.34 -19.94
C GLY A 705 -21.33 8.86 -19.90
N SER A 706 -20.39 9.37 -20.70
CA SER A 706 -20.71 10.41 -21.69
C SER A 706 -19.59 10.41 -22.73
N ASN A 707 -19.91 10.09 -23.98
CA ASN A 707 -19.01 10.35 -25.10
C ASN A 707 -18.84 11.87 -25.20
N GLY A 708 -17.66 12.34 -24.80
CA GLY A 708 -17.27 13.74 -24.90
C GLY A 708 -15.76 13.79 -25.01
N VAL A 709 -15.29 14.01 -26.23
CA VAL A 709 -13.91 14.37 -26.56
C VAL A 709 -13.43 15.42 -25.53
N MET A 710 -12.28 15.16 -24.90
CA MET A 710 -11.58 16.22 -24.18
C MET A 710 -11.21 17.31 -25.19
N SER A 711 -11.96 18.41 -25.17
CA SER A 711 -11.57 19.67 -25.76
C SER A 711 -11.88 20.78 -24.78
N ASP A 712 -10.88 21.63 -24.56
CA ASP A 712 -10.93 22.81 -23.70
C ASP A 712 -12.13 23.70 -24.02
N ALA A 713 -12.98 23.94 -23.01
CA ALA A 713 -13.62 25.23 -22.72
C ALA A 713 -14.57 25.08 -21.53
N ALA A 714 -14.14 25.54 -20.36
CA ALA A 714 -15.09 26.02 -19.37
C ALA A 714 -15.81 27.24 -19.94
N VAL A 715 -17.13 27.35 -19.76
CA VAL A 715 -17.89 28.60 -19.48
C VAL A 715 -19.41 28.30 -19.47
N LEU A 716 -20.07 28.81 -18.41
CA LEU A 716 -21.52 28.97 -18.16
C LEU A 716 -22.29 27.88 -17.38
N GLY A 717 -22.49 28.17 -16.09
CA GLY A 717 -23.84 28.47 -15.59
C GLY A 717 -24.59 27.34 -14.89
N ASP A 718 -24.71 27.47 -13.57
CA ASP A 718 -25.67 26.74 -12.72
C ASP A 718 -27.05 26.58 -13.38
N LEU A 719 -27.54 25.34 -13.46
CA LEU A 719 -28.97 25.06 -13.45
C LEU A 719 -29.24 23.64 -12.90
N ASP A 720 -30.15 23.64 -11.93
CA ASP A 720 -30.51 22.61 -10.97
C ASP A 720 -31.17 21.39 -11.64
N LEU A 721 -30.62 20.19 -11.43
CA LEU A 721 -30.99 18.93 -12.11
C LEU A 721 -31.96 18.09 -11.27
N ALA A 722 -32.94 18.75 -10.64
CA ALA A 722 -33.89 18.12 -9.70
C ALA A 722 -35.33 18.02 -10.24
N THR A 723 -35.58 18.04 -11.56
CA THR A 723 -36.96 18.03 -12.07
C THR A 723 -37.19 17.26 -13.36
N ILE A 724 -36.64 16.04 -13.52
CA ILE A 724 -37.10 15.09 -14.55
C ILE A 724 -37.03 13.65 -14.03
N LEU A 725 -37.92 13.34 -13.08
CA LEU A 725 -38.34 11.96 -12.76
C LEU A 725 -39.85 12.04 -12.53
N ASP A 726 -40.63 12.01 -13.62
CA ASP A 726 -42.03 11.59 -13.64
C ASP A 726 -42.54 11.65 -15.09
N ASP A 727 -42.56 10.49 -15.77
CA ASP A 727 -43.53 10.02 -16.79
C ASP A 727 -42.87 9.12 -17.88
N PRO A 728 -43.03 7.79 -17.83
CA PRO A 728 -42.31 6.85 -18.69
C PRO A 728 -43.00 6.52 -20.04
N LEU A 729 -43.86 7.38 -20.59
CA LEU A 729 -44.64 7.04 -21.81
C LEU A 729 -44.65 8.07 -22.96
N ALA A 730 -43.67 8.97 -23.05
CA ALA A 730 -43.60 9.91 -24.17
C ALA A 730 -42.23 9.89 -24.89
N LEU A 731 -41.98 8.86 -25.69
CA LEU A 731 -40.94 8.91 -26.73
C LEU A 731 -41.55 8.51 -28.08
N ASP A 732 -41.60 9.49 -28.98
CA ASP A 732 -42.08 9.38 -30.36
C ASP A 732 -41.16 8.44 -31.19
N SER A 733 -41.77 7.60 -32.03
CA SER A 733 -41.15 6.74 -33.05
C SER A 733 -40.04 7.40 -33.87
N SER A 734 -40.09 8.72 -34.08
CA SER A 734 -39.04 9.45 -34.79
C SER A 734 -37.69 9.48 -34.05
N THR A 735 -37.71 9.37 -32.71
CA THR A 735 -36.51 9.33 -31.86
C THR A 735 -35.92 7.92 -31.80
N ILE A 736 -36.76 6.89 -31.79
CA ILE A 736 -36.34 5.48 -31.85
C ILE A 736 -35.67 5.17 -33.20
N GLN A 737 -36.14 5.76 -34.29
CA GLN A 737 -35.59 5.53 -35.63
C GLN A 737 -34.27 6.29 -35.89
N ARG A 738 -33.97 7.36 -35.15
CA ARG A 738 -32.64 7.99 -35.15
C ARG A 738 -31.61 7.18 -34.36
N LEU A 739 -32.01 6.62 -33.21
CA LEU A 739 -31.12 5.78 -32.40
C LEU A 739 -30.77 4.44 -33.07
N GLN A 740 -31.60 3.94 -33.98
CA GLN A 740 -31.32 2.73 -34.76
C GLN A 740 -30.40 2.96 -35.97
N ASN A 741 -30.32 4.19 -36.49
CA ASN A 741 -29.46 4.51 -37.63
C ASN A 741 -28.03 4.89 -37.23
N ASP A 742 -27.82 5.33 -35.99
CA ASP A 742 -26.49 5.66 -35.46
C ASP A 742 -25.78 4.46 -34.78
N ALA A 743 -26.39 3.26 -34.83
CA ALA A 743 -25.88 2.04 -34.21
C ALA A 743 -25.50 0.92 -35.22
N PHE A 744 -25.29 1.27 -36.51
CA PHE A 744 -24.76 0.38 -37.54
C PHE A 744 -23.47 0.91 -38.16
#